data_AF-A0A6A0III6-F1
#
_entry.id   AF-A0A6A0III6-F1
#
_cell.length_a   1.000
_cell.length_b   1.000
_cell.length_c   1.000
_cell.angle_alpha   90.00
_cell.angle_beta   90.00
_cell.angle_gamma   90.00
#
_symmetry.space_group_name_H-M   'P 1'
#
loop_
_entity.id
_entity.type
_entity.pdbx_description
1 polymer ?
#
loop_
_entity_poly.entity_id
_entity_poly.type
_entity_poly.pdbx_seq_one_letter_code
_entity_poly.pdbx_strand_id
1 'polypeptide(L)'
;MVRTRALSALTFLLAASAAAPAAEPAWPHLTTWVVVRPPAPRVEALEASLPARPGSGSPGLLLELPAASYADPSAAEAVRRLVASARRAGWRSGVALELPEVPVPTDGRSAEAATAATLVPGLGPILVAARGADLFALDFPEIGEDLAARRFVLKKVAAAIRAENPRTWIAAVFHQPREGSLFPAAAAELKTDDVAPFVDLVGLHLSSASADPAALRAEADAFAFGRPLFVELPEQPGPEALLHQAARFAAAGSPVLAAPLASAAVEDRLLSRFGGLLSSGDYARDGRPAEARGAKGEALAIHRLAPDDDLGGLVLLPGLDEAGNPYRGAVTLALDAPSYAAAEVVELATGRSKRFEIPATKEPPRLSLSLRSGAVAVRLDAREKPPEELTKATVGVSAKRWPTAEEILARHQIWRTRRDARWKRFAAWNKTSIRFRIAELANTFEQTLAGPFFYEPGKGYDWAWSETYFNGVKWRGKSSPVLPIVQPEKVSELPLEITFNDAYRYALEGEDTVLDRPAWVLTFEPKATESDKPLFAGTVWIDRQDDSVLRVKSRQLNLKGEVQSVDETTDFLVLPGALGDVAMRFPLLVKAQWILRTFSRTTVLERETVLSDVRLDPETFDAEKKALFASPQTMVRDTEKGVRYLEKTPEGDRKVTDETKLSRFFGLGGVFYDESLDYPLPLLGVYYLDLDVKKKGQQAQVFFGGVLLAGSFNEPKLFGSTVDLGADVFGIAVRGTDVPYQDGEKVDAEAVKSRSFAANLNVGTPVGRHVKLSGTVGVSYRDYAEADDTDPAFAIPSDHWVYRLEGRAAWDWQGWALSGRYGWNKRSRWDAWGYAGNPEWDPGKDTFRTWGVQLAKDFHLPKFQRVKTAVNWLGTSNADRFSKISFGFFGSSSLRGFSSGSLRGEEALIGRLSYGFVVGDVFRLEALYDQAWVTDEPSGFSWTPFGGAGISGQFSGPWSTLVQLDAGLPVVGRDRGQTGFVLSLNFLKIF
;
A
#
# COMPACT_ATOMS: atom_id res chain seq x y z
N MET A 1 -3.87 -23.36 37.51
CA MET A 1 -3.93 -21.99 36.98
C MET A 1 -2.99 -20.97 37.66
N VAL A 2 -2.24 -21.29 38.72
CA VAL A 2 -1.31 -20.31 39.37
C VAL A 2 0.18 -20.60 39.10
N ARG A 3 0.56 -21.83 38.70
CA ARG A 3 1.96 -22.17 38.40
C ARG A 3 2.43 -21.84 36.96
N THR A 4 1.52 -21.56 36.05
CA THR A 4 1.85 -21.24 34.65
C THR A 4 2.24 -19.78 34.43
N ARG A 5 1.98 -18.88 35.39
CA ARG A 5 2.31 -17.44 35.29
C ARG A 5 3.75 -17.09 35.68
N ALA A 6 4.40 -17.91 36.51
CA ALA A 6 5.78 -17.65 36.93
C ALA A 6 6.80 -18.02 35.84
N LEU A 7 6.52 -19.04 35.02
CA LEU A 7 7.36 -19.41 33.88
C LEU A 7 7.25 -18.36 32.76
N SER A 8 6.05 -17.84 32.48
CA SER A 8 5.84 -16.77 31.49
C SER A 8 6.54 -15.46 31.84
N ALA A 9 6.73 -15.15 33.14
CA ALA A 9 7.47 -13.96 33.56
C ALA A 9 8.99 -14.10 33.37
N LEU A 10 9.55 -15.30 33.58
CA LEU A 10 10.97 -15.56 33.32
C LEU A 10 11.27 -15.65 31.81
N THR A 11 10.34 -16.16 31.00
CA THR A 11 10.47 -16.14 29.53
C THR A 11 10.27 -14.73 28.94
N PHE A 12 9.46 -13.87 29.57
CA PHE A 12 9.35 -12.45 29.20
C PHE A 12 10.63 -11.66 29.52
N LEU A 13 11.32 -11.96 30.62
CA LEU A 13 12.60 -11.32 30.97
C LEU A 13 13.77 -11.78 30.07
N LEU A 14 13.73 -13.01 29.56
CA LEU A 14 14.69 -13.53 28.57
C LEU A 14 14.36 -13.15 27.11
N ALA A 15 13.11 -12.82 26.78
CA ALA A 15 12.71 -12.29 25.48
C ALA A 15 12.81 -10.75 25.41
N ALA A 16 12.73 -10.04 26.53
CA ALA A 16 12.91 -8.58 26.59
C ALA A 16 14.38 -8.13 26.54
N SER A 17 15.36 -9.04 26.69
CA SER A 17 16.78 -8.73 26.50
C SER A 17 17.24 -8.81 25.03
N ALA A 18 16.34 -9.11 24.09
CA ALA A 18 16.66 -9.30 22.67
C ALA A 18 15.98 -8.27 21.75
N ALA A 19 15.90 -7.01 22.17
CA ALA A 19 15.74 -5.84 21.28
C ALA A 19 15.78 -4.54 22.11
N ALA A 20 16.81 -4.37 22.95
CA ALA A 20 17.22 -3.00 23.22
C ALA A 20 17.60 -2.39 21.86
N PRO A 21 17.15 -1.18 21.49
CA PRO A 21 17.75 -0.49 20.34
C PRO A 21 19.25 -0.54 20.60
N ALA A 22 19.99 -1.21 19.72
CA ALA A 22 21.44 -1.19 19.80
C ALA A 22 21.79 0.29 19.85
N ALA A 23 22.45 0.73 20.93
CA ALA A 23 22.94 2.08 21.03
C ALA A 23 23.62 2.41 19.70
N GLU A 24 23.26 3.55 19.09
CA GLU A 24 23.89 3.98 17.86
C GLU A 24 25.41 3.84 18.05
N PRO A 25 26.12 3.18 17.12
CA PRO A 25 27.56 3.04 17.24
C PRO A 25 28.13 4.45 17.37
N ALA A 26 28.71 4.76 18.54
CA ALA A 26 29.34 6.04 18.77
C ALA A 26 30.36 6.28 17.65
N TRP A 27 30.22 7.42 16.97
CA TRP A 27 31.14 7.80 15.90
C TRP A 27 32.53 7.98 16.52
N PRO A 28 33.57 7.33 15.98
CA PRO A 28 34.91 7.61 16.43
C PRO A 28 35.22 9.08 16.12
N HIS A 29 35.96 9.75 16.98
CA HIS A 29 36.46 11.09 16.62
C HIS A 29 37.43 11.03 15.45
N LEU A 30 38.20 9.94 15.37
CA LEU A 30 39.24 9.73 14.38
C LEU A 30 39.47 8.23 14.17
N THR A 31 39.44 7.79 12.92
CA THR A 31 39.93 6.48 12.48
C THR A 31 40.61 6.61 11.11
N THR A 32 41.79 6.01 10.99
CA THR A 32 42.58 5.97 9.76
C THR A 32 42.31 4.67 9.00
N TRP A 33 42.06 4.77 7.70
CA TRP A 33 41.76 3.66 6.83
C TRP A 33 42.82 3.54 5.73
N VAL A 34 43.35 2.34 5.54
CA VAL A 34 44.29 2.06 4.45
C VAL A 34 43.52 1.47 3.28
N VAL A 35 43.59 2.14 2.14
CA VAL A 35 42.94 1.72 0.90
C VAL A 35 43.79 0.67 0.20
N VAL A 36 43.16 -0.42 -0.22
CA VAL A 36 43.80 -1.55 -0.90
C VAL A 36 42.98 -2.01 -2.10
N ARG A 37 43.65 -2.56 -3.12
CA ARG A 37 43.03 -3.13 -4.33
C ARG A 37 43.41 -4.60 -4.50
N PRO A 38 42.54 -5.48 -5.02
CA PRO A 38 42.91 -6.86 -5.34
C PRO A 38 43.98 -6.95 -6.44
N PRO A 39 44.97 -7.88 -6.36
CA PRO A 39 45.33 -8.67 -5.18
C PRO A 39 45.99 -7.80 -4.11
N ALA A 40 45.62 -8.01 -2.83
CA ALA A 40 45.98 -7.11 -1.73
C ALA A 40 46.98 -7.75 -0.75
N PRO A 41 48.30 -7.83 -1.06
CA PRO A 41 49.30 -8.48 -0.20
C PRO A 41 49.42 -7.84 1.19
N ARG A 42 49.05 -6.55 1.31
CA ARG A 42 48.98 -5.83 2.59
C ARG A 42 47.93 -6.42 3.54
N VAL A 43 46.85 -7.01 3.02
CA VAL A 43 45.83 -7.74 3.79
C VAL A 43 46.38 -9.04 4.37
N GLU A 44 47.28 -9.71 3.64
CA GLU A 44 47.92 -10.96 4.05
C GLU A 44 49.02 -10.72 5.09
N ALA A 45 49.70 -9.58 5.04
CA ALA A 45 50.75 -9.23 5.99
C ALA A 45 50.26 -8.96 7.44
N LEU A 46 48.94 -8.81 7.65
CA LEU A 46 48.33 -8.46 8.93
C LEU A 46 48.04 -9.66 9.86
N GLU A 47 48.45 -10.88 9.50
CA GLU A 47 48.02 -12.15 10.11
C GLU A 47 48.44 -12.42 11.58
N ALA A 48 49.13 -11.51 12.28
CA ALA A 48 49.78 -11.82 13.56
C ALA A 48 49.38 -10.91 14.74
N SER A 49 48.16 -11.08 15.28
CA SER A 49 47.83 -10.68 16.66
C SER A 49 46.62 -11.46 17.19
N LEU A 50 46.51 -11.60 18.52
CA LEU A 50 45.35 -12.22 19.18
C LEU A 50 44.05 -11.49 18.82
N PRO A 51 42.90 -12.19 18.70
CA PRO A 51 41.64 -11.56 18.33
C PRO A 51 41.18 -10.58 19.41
N ALA A 52 41.36 -9.29 19.16
CA ALA A 52 40.72 -8.20 19.89
C ALA A 52 39.58 -7.64 19.03
N ARG A 53 38.44 -7.34 19.65
CA ARG A 53 37.36 -6.62 18.94
C ARG A 53 37.87 -5.20 18.67
N PRO A 54 37.76 -4.65 17.44
CA PRO A 54 38.24 -3.30 17.16
C PRO A 54 37.52 -2.28 18.06
N GLY A 55 38.29 -1.34 18.61
CA GLY A 55 37.78 -0.21 19.40
C GLY A 55 37.23 0.90 18.50
N SER A 56 36.70 1.97 19.11
CA SER A 56 36.24 3.17 18.39
C SER A 56 37.33 3.70 17.44
N GLY A 57 38.53 3.97 17.96
CA GLY A 57 39.67 4.47 17.19
C GLY A 57 40.53 3.43 16.46
N SER A 58 40.12 2.15 16.37
CA SER A 58 40.88 1.14 15.60
C SER A 58 41.04 1.58 14.14
N PRO A 59 42.23 1.37 13.52
CA PRO A 59 42.40 1.60 12.10
C PRO A 59 41.57 0.61 11.26
N GLY A 60 41.31 0.95 10.01
CA GLY A 60 40.55 0.12 9.08
C GLY A 60 41.29 -0.20 7.79
N LEU A 61 40.84 -1.26 7.11
CA LEU A 61 41.19 -1.55 5.72
C LEU A 61 39.98 -1.32 4.84
N LEU A 62 40.15 -0.53 3.78
CA LEU A 62 39.12 -0.27 2.77
C LEU A 62 39.51 -0.95 1.47
N LEU A 63 38.79 -1.99 1.07
CA LEU A 63 39.01 -2.68 -0.21
C LEU A 63 38.21 -2.00 -1.31
N GLU A 64 38.89 -1.39 -2.27
CA GLU A 64 38.27 -0.86 -3.47
C GLU A 64 37.96 -1.96 -4.46
N LEU A 65 36.70 -2.00 -4.91
CA LEU A 65 36.22 -2.90 -5.93
C LEU A 65 35.56 -2.09 -7.06
N PRO A 66 36.17 -2.05 -8.26
CA PRO A 66 35.54 -1.43 -9.42
C PRO A 66 34.34 -2.26 -9.85
N ALA A 67 33.34 -1.61 -10.46
CA ALA A 67 32.08 -2.26 -10.84
C ALA A 67 32.28 -3.49 -11.75
N ALA A 68 33.29 -3.43 -12.63
CA ALA A 68 33.65 -4.53 -13.54
C ALA A 68 34.10 -5.81 -12.81
N SER A 69 34.54 -5.71 -11.55
CA SER A 69 35.01 -6.87 -10.78
C SER A 69 33.90 -7.68 -10.13
N TYR A 70 32.67 -7.16 -10.03
CA TYR A 70 31.62 -7.76 -9.21
C TYR A 70 31.18 -9.15 -9.69
N ALA A 71 31.22 -9.37 -11.00
CA ALA A 71 30.87 -10.65 -11.59
C ALA A 71 31.94 -11.75 -11.36
N ASP A 72 33.17 -11.37 -10.99
CA ASP A 72 34.25 -12.32 -10.73
C ASP A 72 34.12 -12.88 -9.29
N PRO A 73 34.01 -14.22 -9.12
CA PRO A 73 34.02 -14.84 -7.79
C PRO A 73 35.24 -14.47 -6.93
N SER A 74 36.36 -14.07 -7.54
CA SER A 74 37.57 -13.61 -6.85
C SER A 74 37.33 -12.34 -6.02
N ALA A 75 36.40 -11.47 -6.42
CA ALA A 75 36.06 -10.25 -5.69
C ALA A 75 35.42 -10.57 -4.32
N ALA A 76 34.41 -11.44 -4.30
CA ALA A 76 33.79 -11.89 -3.06
C ALA A 76 34.78 -12.64 -2.15
N GLU A 77 35.73 -13.36 -2.74
CA GLU A 77 36.79 -14.03 -1.98
C GLU A 77 37.79 -13.03 -1.37
N ALA A 78 38.19 -11.99 -2.11
CA ALA A 78 39.03 -10.91 -1.61
C ALA A 78 38.36 -10.19 -0.42
N VAL A 79 37.05 -9.94 -0.49
CA VAL A 79 36.26 -9.34 0.59
C VAL A 79 36.21 -10.25 1.83
N ARG A 80 35.95 -11.56 1.66
CA ARG A 80 35.97 -12.51 2.79
C ARG A 80 37.33 -12.50 3.49
N ARG A 81 38.42 -12.51 2.71
CA ARG A 81 39.79 -12.47 3.25
C ARG A 81 40.07 -11.16 3.97
N LEU A 82 39.64 -10.03 3.42
CA LEU A 82 39.74 -8.72 4.06
C LEU A 82 39.08 -8.73 5.44
N VAL A 83 37.80 -9.10 5.53
CA VAL A 83 37.05 -9.10 6.79
C VAL A 83 37.69 -10.04 7.80
N ALA A 84 38.11 -11.24 7.38
CA ALA A 84 38.76 -12.20 8.25
C ALA A 84 40.12 -11.70 8.77
N SER A 85 40.96 -11.16 7.90
CA SER A 85 42.28 -10.65 8.27
C SER A 85 42.22 -9.39 9.12
N ALA A 86 41.35 -8.42 8.78
CA ALA A 86 41.13 -7.22 9.58
C ALA A 86 40.70 -7.58 11.00
N ARG A 87 39.73 -8.49 11.13
CA ARG A 87 39.25 -8.96 12.43
C ARG A 87 40.32 -9.66 13.26
N ARG A 88 41.20 -10.47 12.64
CA ARG A 88 42.36 -11.07 13.33
C ARG A 88 43.37 -10.02 13.79
N ALA A 89 43.54 -8.95 13.02
CA ALA A 89 44.44 -7.85 13.35
C ALA A 89 43.86 -6.86 14.40
N GLY A 90 42.58 -6.97 14.77
CA GLY A 90 41.89 -5.96 15.58
C GLY A 90 41.60 -4.65 14.82
N TRP A 91 41.58 -4.74 13.50
CA TRP A 91 41.26 -3.65 12.57
C TRP A 91 39.80 -3.69 12.17
N ARG A 92 39.29 -2.55 11.73
CA ARG A 92 38.00 -2.42 11.04
C ARG A 92 38.12 -2.88 9.59
N SER A 93 37.01 -3.29 9.01
CA SER A 93 36.95 -3.70 7.60
C SER A 93 35.88 -2.94 6.85
N GLY A 94 36.13 -2.66 5.58
CA GLY A 94 35.19 -1.92 4.75
C GLY A 94 35.42 -2.14 3.28
N VAL A 95 34.37 -1.90 2.50
CA VAL A 95 34.38 -2.14 1.06
C VAL A 95 33.95 -0.86 0.35
N ALA A 96 34.81 -0.38 -0.56
CA ALA A 96 34.46 0.70 -1.48
C ALA A 96 33.90 0.08 -2.77
N LEU A 97 32.65 0.39 -3.08
CA LEU A 97 31.88 -0.13 -4.19
C LEU A 97 31.57 1.01 -5.16
N GLU A 98 32.22 1.00 -6.31
CA GLU A 98 31.79 1.82 -7.46
C GLU A 98 30.35 1.47 -7.88
N LEU A 99 29.46 2.46 -7.84
CA LEU A 99 28.08 2.28 -8.32
C LEU A 99 28.02 2.55 -9.84
N PRO A 100 27.82 1.52 -10.67
CA PRO A 100 27.73 1.70 -12.11
C PRO A 100 26.46 2.43 -12.51
N GLU A 101 26.50 3.08 -13.67
CA GLU A 101 25.27 3.53 -14.34
C GLU A 101 24.56 2.32 -14.93
N VAL A 102 23.31 2.10 -14.51
CA VAL A 102 22.54 0.92 -14.92
C VAL A 102 21.15 1.35 -15.37
N PRO A 103 20.60 0.71 -16.42
CA PRO A 103 19.23 0.97 -16.82
C PRO A 103 18.30 0.56 -15.69
N VAL A 104 17.45 1.49 -15.27
CA VAL A 104 16.45 1.25 -14.23
C VAL A 104 15.09 0.97 -14.86
N PRO A 105 14.25 0.15 -14.21
CA PRO A 105 12.90 -0.09 -14.68
C PRO A 105 12.06 1.19 -14.68
N THR A 106 11.30 1.41 -15.75
CA THR A 106 10.41 2.57 -15.91
C THR A 106 8.96 2.28 -15.54
N ASP A 107 8.58 1.00 -15.45
CA ASP A 107 7.26 0.56 -15.00
C ASP A 107 7.30 -0.01 -13.57
N GLY A 108 6.19 0.11 -12.83
CA GLY A 108 6.11 -0.33 -11.44
C GLY A 108 6.33 -1.83 -11.24
N ARG A 109 5.92 -2.68 -12.17
CA ARG A 109 6.03 -4.15 -12.03
C ARG A 109 7.49 -4.59 -12.13
N SER A 110 8.23 -4.03 -13.08
CA SER A 110 9.66 -4.29 -13.20
C SER A 110 10.44 -3.65 -12.04
N ALA A 111 10.00 -2.49 -11.51
CA ALA A 111 10.59 -1.87 -10.33
C ALA A 111 10.37 -2.67 -9.03
N GLU A 112 9.23 -3.34 -8.89
CA GLU A 112 8.94 -4.28 -7.80
C GLU A 112 9.93 -5.45 -7.81
N ALA A 113 10.21 -6.02 -8.99
CA ALA A 113 11.14 -7.15 -9.14
C ALA A 113 12.61 -6.76 -9.02
N ALA A 114 12.94 -5.48 -9.18
CA ALA A 114 14.31 -5.00 -9.12
C ALA A 114 14.88 -5.09 -7.70
N THR A 115 15.95 -5.85 -7.56
CA THR A 115 16.80 -5.97 -6.36
C THR A 115 18.18 -5.35 -6.62
N ALA A 116 18.95 -5.12 -5.57
CA ALA A 116 20.34 -4.68 -5.73
C ALA A 116 21.16 -5.65 -6.62
N ALA A 117 20.91 -6.96 -6.53
CA ALA A 117 21.62 -7.97 -7.31
C ALA A 117 21.19 -8.03 -8.78
N THR A 118 19.94 -7.66 -9.12
CA THR A 118 19.49 -7.59 -10.51
C THR A 118 19.94 -6.29 -11.19
N LEU A 119 20.03 -5.20 -10.43
CA LEU A 119 20.53 -3.91 -10.92
C LEU A 119 22.05 -3.94 -11.08
N VAL A 120 22.75 -4.54 -10.12
CA VAL A 120 24.21 -4.66 -10.10
C VAL A 120 24.59 -6.13 -9.98
N PRO A 121 24.75 -6.85 -11.11
CA PRO A 121 25.10 -8.27 -11.12
C PRO A 121 26.40 -8.56 -10.34
N GLY A 122 26.39 -9.63 -9.54
CA GLY A 122 27.55 -10.03 -8.72
C GLY A 122 27.64 -9.35 -7.35
N LEU A 123 26.84 -8.31 -7.08
CA LEU A 123 26.85 -7.59 -5.80
C LEU A 123 26.42 -8.47 -4.62
N GLY A 124 25.43 -9.35 -4.80
CA GLY A 124 24.91 -10.22 -3.73
C GLY A 124 25.99 -11.03 -3.00
N PRO A 125 26.79 -11.85 -3.70
CA PRO A 125 27.94 -12.57 -3.12
C PRO A 125 28.94 -11.68 -2.37
N ILE A 126 29.16 -10.45 -2.84
CA ILE A 126 30.03 -9.47 -2.18
C ILE A 126 29.43 -9.01 -0.86
N LEU A 127 28.14 -8.67 -0.82
CA LEU A 127 27.47 -8.26 0.41
C LEU A 127 27.48 -9.36 1.49
N VAL A 128 27.30 -10.62 1.07
CA VAL A 128 27.39 -11.79 1.95
C VAL A 128 28.83 -12.00 2.43
N ALA A 129 29.82 -11.85 1.55
CA ALA A 129 31.23 -11.94 1.89
C ALA A 129 31.67 -10.86 2.89
N ALA A 130 31.05 -9.68 2.81
CA ALA A 130 31.31 -8.53 3.66
C ALA A 130 30.59 -8.61 5.02
N ARG A 131 29.97 -9.74 5.40
CA ARG A 131 29.30 -9.90 6.70
C ARG A 131 30.19 -9.51 7.87
N GLY A 132 29.81 -8.42 8.54
CA GLY A 132 30.56 -7.87 9.67
C GLY A 132 31.54 -6.75 9.31
N ALA A 133 31.52 -6.27 8.06
CA ALA A 133 32.20 -5.04 7.66
C ALA A 133 31.61 -3.82 8.40
N ASP A 134 32.48 -2.90 8.80
CA ASP A 134 32.15 -1.69 9.54
C ASP A 134 31.74 -0.53 8.63
N LEU A 135 32.19 -0.53 7.37
CA LEU A 135 31.96 0.55 6.41
C LEU A 135 31.70 0.03 4.99
N PHE A 136 30.72 0.61 4.32
CA PHE A 136 30.58 0.57 2.86
C PHE A 136 30.70 1.99 2.30
N ALA A 137 31.63 2.19 1.39
CA ALA A 137 31.78 3.44 0.64
C ALA A 137 31.17 3.24 -0.75
N LEU A 138 30.02 3.86 -1.03
CA LEU A 138 29.35 3.80 -2.32
C LEU A 138 29.89 4.92 -3.20
N ASP A 139 30.79 4.56 -4.11
CA ASP A 139 31.57 5.49 -4.90
C ASP A 139 30.87 5.89 -6.20
N PHE A 140 30.88 7.20 -6.49
CA PHE A 140 30.36 7.82 -7.68
C PHE A 140 31.49 8.58 -8.41
N PRO A 141 32.30 7.89 -9.23
CA PRO A 141 33.32 8.54 -10.07
C PRO A 141 32.71 9.58 -11.00
N GLU A 142 31.56 9.25 -11.58
CA GLU A 142 30.72 10.15 -12.35
C GLU A 142 29.26 9.96 -11.92
N ILE A 143 28.55 11.06 -11.67
CA ILE A 143 27.13 11.01 -11.25
C ILE A 143 26.22 10.78 -12.47
N GLY A 144 26.61 11.25 -13.66
CA GLY A 144 25.77 11.19 -14.87
C GLY A 144 24.60 12.17 -14.85
N GLU A 145 23.79 12.18 -15.91
CA GLU A 145 22.65 13.10 -16.06
C GLU A 145 21.35 12.56 -15.46
N ASP A 146 21.16 11.23 -15.39
CA ASP A 146 19.94 10.62 -14.84
C ASP A 146 20.02 10.44 -13.31
N LEU A 147 19.78 11.53 -12.60
CA LEU A 147 19.78 11.56 -11.13
C LEU A 147 18.66 10.74 -10.50
N ALA A 148 17.53 10.51 -11.19
CA ALA A 148 16.46 9.67 -10.68
C ALA A 148 16.90 8.20 -10.62
N ALA A 149 17.57 7.72 -11.68
CA ALA A 149 18.14 6.37 -11.72
C ALA A 149 19.19 6.19 -10.63
N ARG A 150 20.09 7.17 -10.46
CA ARG A 150 21.12 7.13 -9.41
C ARG A 150 20.54 7.04 -8.00
N ARG A 151 19.52 7.84 -7.68
CA ARG A 151 18.83 7.78 -6.37
C ARG A 151 18.16 6.43 -6.16
N PHE A 152 17.53 5.88 -7.20
CA PHE A 152 16.90 4.56 -7.15
C PHE A 152 17.91 3.45 -6.83
N VAL A 153 19.03 3.40 -7.57
CA VAL A 153 20.10 2.41 -7.37
C VAL A 153 20.72 2.55 -5.99
N LEU A 154 21.03 3.78 -5.55
CA LEU A 154 21.58 4.07 -4.23
C LEU A 154 20.65 3.54 -3.12
N LYS A 155 19.35 3.85 -3.17
CA LYS A 155 18.37 3.38 -2.18
C LYS A 155 18.27 1.85 -2.16
N LYS A 156 18.22 1.19 -3.32
CA LYS A 156 18.15 -0.28 -3.43
C LYS A 156 19.43 -0.96 -2.91
N VAL A 157 20.62 -0.44 -3.25
CA VAL A 157 21.90 -0.97 -2.79
C VAL A 157 22.11 -0.73 -1.30
N ALA A 158 21.83 0.47 -0.80
CA ALA A 158 21.93 0.78 0.63
C ALA A 158 20.96 -0.07 1.48
N ALA A 159 19.72 -0.26 1.01
CA ALA A 159 18.77 -1.16 1.66
C ALA A 159 19.28 -2.62 1.69
N ALA A 160 19.89 -3.10 0.60
CA ALA A 160 20.48 -4.44 0.55
C ALA A 160 21.71 -4.57 1.47
N ILE A 161 22.57 -3.55 1.53
CA ILE A 161 23.70 -3.50 2.46
C ILE A 161 23.20 -3.58 3.90
N ARG A 162 22.23 -2.75 4.31
CA ARG A 162 21.67 -2.78 5.68
C ARG A 162 20.87 -4.05 5.96
N ALA A 163 20.26 -4.65 4.94
CA ALA A 163 19.58 -5.93 5.08
C ALA A 163 20.57 -7.02 5.52
N GLU A 164 21.74 -7.06 4.88
CA GLU A 164 22.78 -8.08 5.09
C GLU A 164 23.76 -7.74 6.23
N ASN A 165 24.03 -6.44 6.44
CA ASN A 165 24.99 -5.86 7.39
C ASN A 165 24.34 -4.76 8.25
N PRO A 166 23.51 -5.11 9.25
CA PRO A 166 22.65 -4.15 9.96
C PRO A 166 23.38 -3.05 10.76
N ARG A 167 24.68 -3.22 11.03
CA ARG A 167 25.48 -2.31 11.88
C ARG A 167 26.56 -1.54 11.11
N THR A 168 26.60 -1.69 9.79
CA THR A 168 27.63 -1.06 8.97
C THR A 168 27.29 0.39 8.71
N TRP A 169 28.31 1.23 8.60
CA TRP A 169 28.15 2.60 8.11
C TRP A 169 28.12 2.62 6.59
N ILE A 170 27.28 3.48 6.01
CA ILE A 170 27.23 3.67 4.55
C ILE A 170 27.63 5.11 4.23
N ALA A 171 28.67 5.28 3.42
CA ALA A 171 29.07 6.57 2.86
C ALA A 171 28.63 6.67 1.39
N ALA A 172 28.10 7.81 0.96
CA ALA A 172 27.98 8.15 -0.46
C ALA A 172 29.18 9.01 -0.84
N VAL A 173 30.10 8.47 -1.64
CA VAL A 173 31.40 9.07 -1.94
C VAL A 173 31.39 9.70 -3.32
N PHE A 174 31.74 10.99 -3.40
CA PHE A 174 31.81 11.74 -4.64
C PHE A 174 33.26 12.04 -5.02
N HIS A 175 33.56 12.19 -6.31
CA HIS A 175 34.89 12.61 -6.75
C HIS A 175 34.95 14.12 -6.93
N GLN A 176 36.07 14.72 -6.51
CA GLN A 176 36.28 16.15 -6.67
C GLN A 176 36.29 16.54 -8.17
N PRO A 177 35.43 17.49 -8.61
CA PRO A 177 35.39 17.91 -10.00
C PRO A 177 36.63 18.72 -10.41
N ARG A 178 36.96 18.70 -11.71
CA ARG A 178 38.10 19.43 -12.26
C ARG A 178 37.97 20.96 -12.19
N GLU A 179 36.75 21.46 -12.02
CA GLU A 179 36.41 22.90 -12.04
C GLU A 179 36.70 23.63 -10.71
N GLY A 180 37.23 22.92 -9.70
CA GLY A 180 37.78 23.52 -8.49
C GLY A 180 36.84 23.60 -7.28
N SER A 181 35.55 23.26 -7.41
CA SER A 181 34.69 23.00 -6.24
C SER A 181 35.12 21.71 -5.53
N LEU A 182 34.77 21.55 -4.24
CA LEU A 182 35.08 20.31 -3.53
C LEU A 182 34.08 19.21 -3.89
N PHE A 183 32.80 19.53 -4.00
CA PHE A 183 31.75 18.61 -4.43
C PHE A 183 31.23 18.94 -5.84
N PRO A 184 30.77 17.93 -6.60
CA PRO A 184 30.03 18.16 -7.84
C PRO A 184 28.65 18.75 -7.52
N ALA A 185 28.14 19.66 -8.36
CA ALA A 185 26.83 20.30 -8.15
C ALA A 185 25.69 19.27 -8.00
N ALA A 186 25.74 18.18 -8.76
CA ALA A 186 24.77 17.09 -8.71
C ALA A 186 24.76 16.31 -7.38
N ALA A 187 25.78 16.43 -6.51
CA ALA A 187 25.77 15.79 -5.20
C ALA A 187 24.64 16.31 -4.30
N ALA A 188 24.37 17.62 -4.36
CA ALA A 188 23.27 18.24 -3.62
C ALA A 188 21.90 17.73 -4.12
N GLU A 189 21.77 17.50 -5.43
CA GLU A 189 20.55 16.96 -6.04
C GLU A 189 20.36 15.46 -5.81
N LEU A 190 21.44 14.70 -5.66
CA LEU A 190 21.38 13.28 -5.30
C LEU A 190 20.98 13.10 -3.83
N LYS A 191 21.41 14.01 -2.95
CA LYS A 191 21.12 14.02 -1.51
C LYS A 191 19.80 14.75 -1.24
N THR A 192 18.70 14.16 -1.69
CA THR A 192 17.34 14.59 -1.32
C THR A 192 16.92 14.00 0.03
N ASP A 193 15.86 14.56 0.63
CA ASP A 193 15.35 14.13 1.94
C ASP A 193 14.94 12.65 1.99
N ASP A 194 14.51 12.07 0.86
CA ASP A 194 14.15 10.65 0.73
C ASP A 194 15.37 9.71 0.63
N VAL A 195 16.54 10.21 0.20
CA VAL A 195 17.80 9.46 0.12
C VAL A 195 18.58 9.55 1.42
N ALA A 196 18.50 10.69 2.09
CA ALA A 196 19.29 11.01 3.27
C ALA A 196 19.23 9.91 4.37
N PRO A 197 18.11 9.24 4.66
CA PRO A 197 18.06 8.18 5.68
C PRO A 197 18.75 6.86 5.31
N PHE A 198 19.14 6.67 4.05
CA PHE A 198 19.83 5.46 3.57
C PHE A 198 21.36 5.52 3.74
N VAL A 199 21.91 6.72 3.97
CA VAL A 199 23.35 6.98 4.01
C VAL A 199 23.71 7.63 5.35
N ASP A 200 24.82 7.21 5.94
CA ASP A 200 25.31 7.69 7.24
C ASP A 200 26.38 8.79 7.09
N LEU A 201 27.26 8.69 6.08
CA LEU A 201 28.33 9.67 5.83
C LEU A 201 28.23 10.30 4.43
N VAL A 202 28.67 11.55 4.32
CA VAL A 202 28.96 12.17 3.03
C VAL A 202 30.44 12.01 2.74
N GLY A 203 30.75 11.38 1.61
CA GLY A 203 32.11 11.03 1.21
C GLY A 203 32.66 11.93 0.12
N LEU A 204 33.96 12.20 0.16
CA LEU A 204 34.67 12.87 -0.92
C LEU A 204 36.04 12.23 -1.19
N HIS A 205 36.30 11.87 -2.45
CA HIS A 205 37.61 11.53 -2.98
C HIS A 205 38.30 12.81 -3.48
N LEU A 206 39.38 13.19 -2.79
CA LEU A 206 40.14 14.41 -3.07
C LEU A 206 41.25 14.17 -4.08
N SER A 207 41.47 15.15 -4.95
CA SER A 207 42.58 15.13 -5.92
C SER A 207 43.94 15.50 -5.29
N SER A 208 43.92 16.16 -4.12
CA SER A 208 45.11 16.61 -3.40
C SER A 208 44.95 16.48 -1.89
N ALA A 209 46.03 16.09 -1.20
CA ALA A 209 46.11 16.04 0.26
C ALA A 209 46.29 17.43 0.93
N SER A 210 46.35 18.51 0.13
CA SER A 210 46.49 19.89 0.61
C SER A 210 45.16 20.61 0.84
N ALA A 211 44.01 19.95 0.64
CA ALA A 211 42.70 20.56 0.83
C ALA A 211 42.51 21.10 2.26
N ASP A 212 41.77 22.20 2.39
CA ASP A 212 41.42 22.78 3.69
C ASP A 212 40.22 22.05 4.29
N PRO A 213 40.37 21.37 5.45
CA PRO A 213 39.27 20.67 6.11
C PRO A 213 38.09 21.59 6.49
N ALA A 214 38.36 22.86 6.83
CA ALA A 214 37.30 23.79 7.23
C ALA A 214 36.42 24.19 6.02
N ALA A 215 37.03 24.44 4.87
CA ALA A 215 36.32 24.68 3.62
C ALA A 215 35.47 23.45 3.21
N LEU A 216 36.03 22.24 3.35
CA LEU A 216 35.30 21.00 3.09
C LEU A 216 34.06 20.85 3.97
N ARG A 217 34.19 21.11 5.28
CA ARG A 217 33.06 21.09 6.21
C ARG A 217 31.98 22.08 5.79
N ALA A 218 32.36 23.31 5.47
CA ALA A 218 31.43 24.37 5.08
C ALA A 218 30.64 24.01 3.81
N GLU A 219 31.31 23.42 2.81
CA GLU A 219 30.66 23.02 1.55
C GLU A 219 29.73 21.80 1.75
N ALA A 220 30.15 20.81 2.55
CA ALA A 220 29.30 19.67 2.88
C ALA A 220 28.07 20.10 3.70
N ASP A 221 28.21 21.05 4.62
CA ASP A 221 27.10 21.57 5.43
C ASP A 221 26.03 22.29 4.59
N ALA A 222 26.39 22.78 3.40
CA ALA A 222 25.46 23.46 2.51
C ALA A 222 24.32 22.55 2.03
N PHE A 223 24.56 21.22 1.90
CA PHE A 223 23.53 20.26 1.49
C PHE A 223 23.35 19.09 2.48
N ALA A 224 24.27 18.89 3.41
CA ALA A 224 24.29 17.78 4.35
C ALA A 224 24.67 18.22 5.78
N PHE A 225 23.97 19.25 6.28
CA PHE A 225 24.24 19.85 7.59
C PHE A 225 24.44 18.83 8.71
N GLY A 226 25.53 19.00 9.47
CA GLY A 226 25.85 18.20 10.65
C GLY A 226 26.21 16.73 10.39
N ARG A 227 26.22 16.25 9.13
CA ARG A 227 26.56 14.86 8.83
C ARG A 227 28.06 14.59 8.93
N PRO A 228 28.49 13.44 9.49
CA PRO A 228 29.89 13.04 9.48
C PRO A 228 30.44 12.89 8.05
N LEU A 229 31.72 13.25 7.87
CA LEU A 229 32.38 13.13 6.58
C LEU A 229 33.26 11.87 6.51
N PHE A 230 33.26 11.26 5.33
CA PHE A 230 34.26 10.31 4.89
C PHE A 230 35.17 11.03 3.88
N VAL A 231 36.48 10.98 4.06
CA VAL A 231 37.41 11.60 3.11
C VAL A 231 38.40 10.56 2.64
N GLU A 232 38.56 10.46 1.34
CA GLU A 232 39.57 9.64 0.70
C GLU A 232 40.63 10.54 0.05
N LEU A 233 41.87 10.37 0.46
CA LEU A 233 43.02 11.14 -0.04
C LEU A 233 43.77 10.36 -1.12
N PRO A 234 44.52 11.05 -1.98
CA PRO A 234 45.47 10.38 -2.87
C PRO A 234 46.55 9.65 -2.05
N GLU A 235 47.32 8.80 -2.73
CA GLU A 235 48.37 7.98 -2.09
C GLU A 235 49.27 8.81 -1.15
N GLN A 236 49.40 8.34 0.09
CA GLN A 236 50.24 8.97 1.11
C GLN A 236 51.61 8.27 1.19
N PRO A 237 52.69 9.02 1.51
CA PRO A 237 54.04 8.46 1.63
C PRO A 237 54.15 7.32 2.66
N GLY A 238 53.31 7.33 3.69
CA GLY A 238 53.30 6.31 4.73
C GLY A 238 52.30 6.61 5.85
N PRO A 239 52.20 5.71 6.84
CA PRO A 239 51.19 5.78 7.90
C PRO A 239 51.29 7.03 8.81
N GLU A 240 52.46 7.63 8.96
CA GLU A 240 52.62 8.90 9.69
C GLU A 240 51.93 10.09 9.00
N ALA A 241 52.05 10.17 7.67
CA ALA A 241 51.40 11.19 6.86
C ALA A 241 49.88 11.01 6.90
N LEU A 242 49.39 9.78 6.76
CA LEU A 242 47.96 9.48 6.90
C LEU A 242 47.43 9.86 8.29
N LEU A 243 48.16 9.54 9.35
CA LEU A 243 47.77 9.88 10.72
C LEU A 243 47.74 11.41 10.96
N HIS A 244 48.72 12.14 10.43
CA HIS A 244 48.74 13.60 10.47
C HIS A 244 47.52 14.20 9.76
N GLN A 245 47.21 13.72 8.55
CA GLN A 245 46.04 14.18 7.80
C GLN A 245 44.74 13.83 8.52
N ALA A 246 44.63 12.62 9.08
CA ALA A 246 43.42 12.21 9.78
C ALA A 246 43.13 13.17 10.93
N ALA A 247 44.15 13.54 11.72
CA ALA A 247 43.99 14.46 12.83
C ALA A 247 43.60 15.88 12.38
N ARG A 248 44.10 16.35 11.23
CA ARG A 248 43.65 17.63 10.62
C ARG A 248 42.18 17.58 10.23
N PHE A 249 41.74 16.49 9.58
CA PHE A 249 40.38 16.34 9.06
C PHE A 249 39.35 16.02 10.15
N ALA A 250 39.73 15.31 11.21
CA ALA A 250 38.86 15.04 12.37
C ALA A 250 38.39 16.33 13.04
N ALA A 251 39.23 17.37 13.09
CA ALA A 251 38.86 18.69 13.62
C ALA A 251 37.72 19.36 12.84
N ALA A 252 37.46 18.94 11.60
CA ALA A 252 36.39 19.41 10.73
C ALA A 252 35.23 18.40 10.62
N GLY A 253 35.10 17.45 11.55
CA GLY A 253 34.00 16.49 11.56
C GLY A 253 34.11 15.39 10.50
N SER A 254 35.33 15.06 10.07
CA SER A 254 35.63 13.92 9.19
C SER A 254 36.25 12.78 10.01
N PRO A 255 35.42 11.97 10.70
CA PRO A 255 35.93 10.90 11.57
C PRO A 255 36.62 9.77 10.82
N VAL A 256 36.33 9.59 9.52
CA VAL A 256 36.89 8.53 8.70
C VAL A 256 37.76 9.14 7.61
N LEU A 257 39.08 8.91 7.68
CA LEU A 257 40.03 9.29 6.64
C LEU A 257 40.67 8.06 6.03
N ALA A 258 40.55 7.88 4.72
CA ALA A 258 41.10 6.77 3.95
C ALA A 258 42.19 7.24 2.98
N ALA A 259 43.26 6.46 2.78
CA ALA A 259 44.20 6.68 1.68
C ALA A 259 44.99 5.40 1.31
N PRO A 260 45.44 5.25 0.05
CA PRO A 260 46.49 4.30 -0.31
C PRO A 260 47.83 4.69 0.35
N LEU A 261 48.71 3.72 0.61
CA LEU A 261 50.01 3.96 1.23
C LEU A 261 51.15 3.41 0.37
N ALA A 262 52.14 4.25 0.06
CA ALA A 262 53.34 3.87 -0.69
C ALA A 262 54.36 3.03 0.12
N SER A 263 54.23 3.04 1.45
CA SER A 263 55.15 2.36 2.38
C SER A 263 54.99 0.82 2.40
N ALA A 264 55.80 0.12 3.20
CA ALA A 264 55.61 -1.31 3.43
C ALA A 264 54.53 -1.58 4.51
N ALA A 265 53.78 -2.68 4.36
CA ALA A 265 52.71 -3.08 5.29
C ALA A 265 53.15 -3.22 6.77
N VAL A 266 54.44 -3.50 7.01
CA VAL A 266 54.99 -3.62 8.37
C VAL A 266 54.90 -2.32 9.17
N GLU A 267 54.92 -1.18 8.48
CA GLU A 267 54.88 0.15 9.10
C GLU A 267 53.48 0.51 9.63
N ASP A 268 52.44 -0.15 9.13
CA ASP A 268 51.04 0.08 9.50
C ASP A 268 50.75 -0.22 10.97
N ARG A 269 51.64 -0.96 11.64
CA ARG A 269 51.57 -1.24 13.09
C ARG A 269 51.49 0.03 13.94
N LEU A 270 52.01 1.15 13.45
CA LEU A 270 51.90 2.42 14.16
C LEU A 270 50.44 2.89 14.26
N LEU A 271 49.62 2.64 13.23
CA LEU A 271 48.19 2.94 13.24
C LEU A 271 47.46 2.10 14.27
N SER A 272 47.78 0.79 14.36
CA SER A 272 47.23 -0.10 15.40
C SER A 272 47.56 0.38 16.80
N ARG A 273 48.81 0.82 17.04
CA ARG A 273 49.26 1.30 18.35
C ARG A 273 48.58 2.61 18.72
N PHE A 274 48.45 3.54 17.78
CA PHE A 274 47.73 4.78 18.02
C PHE A 274 46.25 4.54 18.28
N GLY A 275 45.58 3.72 17.44
CA GLY A 275 44.19 3.33 17.66
C GLY A 275 43.98 2.64 19.01
N GLY A 276 44.95 1.84 19.46
CA GLY A 276 44.97 1.24 20.80
C GLY A 276 44.93 2.25 21.95
N LEU A 277 45.51 3.45 21.76
CA LEU A 277 45.44 4.54 22.75
C LEU A 277 44.04 5.18 22.78
N LEU A 278 43.31 5.13 21.67
CA LEU A 278 41.96 5.67 21.55
C LEU A 278 40.87 4.67 21.98
N SER A 279 41.19 3.39 22.15
CA SER A 279 40.22 2.32 22.43
C SER A 279 39.54 2.38 23.79
N SER A 280 40.04 3.20 24.74
CA SER A 280 39.57 3.24 26.12
C SER A 280 38.52 4.32 26.44
N GLY A 281 38.11 5.15 25.48
CA GLY A 281 37.12 6.20 25.72
C GLY A 281 36.64 6.89 24.43
N ASP A 282 35.61 7.72 24.56
CA ASP A 282 35.21 8.65 23.50
C ASP A 282 36.10 9.89 23.57
N TYR A 283 36.82 10.15 22.47
CA TYR A 283 37.75 11.27 22.37
C TYR A 283 37.09 12.44 21.64
N ALA A 284 37.54 13.65 21.91
CA ALA A 284 37.21 14.85 21.15
C ALA A 284 38.46 15.71 20.93
N ARG A 285 38.35 16.71 20.06
CA ARG A 285 39.42 17.70 19.87
C ARG A 285 39.63 18.47 21.16
N ASP A 286 40.88 18.52 21.61
CA ASP A 286 41.26 19.31 22.77
C ASP A 286 41.80 20.67 22.32
N GLY A 287 41.08 21.73 22.68
CA GLY A 287 41.38 23.11 22.28
C GLY A 287 42.48 23.79 23.08
N ARG A 288 43.05 23.13 24.10
CA ARG A 288 44.12 23.69 24.92
C ARG A 288 45.41 23.86 24.10
N PRO A 289 46.17 24.95 24.27
CA PRO A 289 47.36 25.21 23.48
C PRO A 289 48.45 24.16 23.75
N ALA A 290 49.19 23.78 22.71
CA ALA A 290 50.46 23.06 22.84
C ALA A 290 51.34 23.39 21.63
N GLU A 291 52.64 23.51 21.86
CA GLU A 291 53.63 23.79 20.81
C GLU A 291 54.70 22.71 20.81
N ALA A 292 55.08 22.24 19.62
CA ALA A 292 56.23 21.36 19.43
C ALA A 292 57.28 22.08 18.59
N ARG A 293 58.49 22.21 19.12
CA ARG A 293 59.63 22.81 18.41
C ARG A 293 60.80 21.86 18.32
N GLY A 294 61.39 21.76 17.13
CA GLY A 294 62.62 21.01 16.92
C GLY A 294 63.84 21.71 17.50
N ALA A 295 65.00 21.06 17.42
CA ALA A 295 66.25 21.52 18.03
C ALA A 295 66.74 22.89 17.53
N LYS A 296 66.36 23.32 16.31
CA LYS A 296 66.70 24.66 15.77
C LYS A 296 65.53 25.65 15.84
N GLY A 297 64.45 25.30 16.55
CA GLY A 297 63.27 26.15 16.74
C GLY A 297 62.17 25.98 15.68
N GLU A 298 62.35 25.08 14.72
CA GLU A 298 61.36 24.70 13.71
C GLU A 298 60.03 24.25 14.34
N ALA A 299 58.91 24.80 13.89
CA ALA A 299 57.59 24.38 14.33
C ALA A 299 57.24 23.01 13.74
N LEU A 300 56.70 22.13 14.58
CA LEU A 300 56.31 20.77 14.20
C LEU A 300 54.80 20.62 14.27
N ALA A 301 54.27 19.73 13.43
CA ALA A 301 52.86 19.37 13.50
C ALA A 301 52.53 18.75 14.87
N ILE A 302 51.41 19.16 15.45
CA ILE A 302 50.95 18.71 16.75
C ILE A 302 49.43 18.66 16.76
N HIS A 303 48.87 17.59 17.34
CA HIS A 303 47.43 17.39 17.47
C HIS A 303 47.07 17.01 18.90
N ARG A 304 45.96 17.53 19.42
CA ARG A 304 45.51 17.30 20.79
C ARG A 304 44.11 16.71 20.82
N LEU A 305 43.97 15.65 21.60
CA LEU A 305 42.75 14.89 21.81
C LEU A 305 42.52 14.78 23.31
N ALA A 306 41.28 14.84 23.76
CA ALA A 306 40.95 14.57 25.16
C ALA A 306 39.81 13.54 25.21
N PRO A 307 39.89 12.52 26.09
CA PRO A 307 38.74 11.68 26.37
C PRO A 307 37.72 12.45 27.22
N ASP A 308 36.45 12.05 27.13
CA ASP A 308 35.35 12.71 27.83
C ASP A 308 35.44 12.63 29.38
N ASP A 309 36.23 11.70 29.91
CA ASP A 309 36.32 11.40 31.35
C ASP A 309 37.69 11.72 31.99
N ASP A 310 38.69 12.16 31.21
CA ASP A 310 40.03 12.50 31.70
C ASP A 310 40.55 13.81 31.10
N LEU A 311 40.80 14.79 31.99
CA LEU A 311 41.36 16.09 31.65
C LEU A 311 42.85 16.02 31.23
N GLY A 312 43.51 14.87 31.36
CA GLY A 312 44.88 14.65 30.94
C GLY A 312 45.03 14.73 29.42
N GLY A 313 44.34 13.86 28.69
CA GLY A 313 44.32 13.87 27.23
C GLY A 313 45.56 13.26 26.56
N LEU A 314 45.59 13.32 25.23
CA LEU A 314 46.56 12.72 24.34
C LEU A 314 47.10 13.76 23.36
N VAL A 315 48.42 13.93 23.33
CA VAL A 315 49.12 14.76 22.35
C VAL A 315 49.77 13.87 21.30
N LEU A 316 49.44 14.05 20.03
CA LEU A 316 50.05 13.37 18.90
C LEU A 316 51.08 14.28 18.22
N LEU A 317 52.32 13.79 18.12
CA LEU A 317 53.39 14.34 17.30
C LEU A 317 53.63 13.36 16.14
N PRO A 318 53.12 13.64 14.92
CA PRO A 318 53.17 12.70 13.81
C PRO A 318 54.57 12.54 13.21
N GLY A 319 55.59 13.28 13.66
CA GLY A 319 56.93 13.21 13.08
C GLY A 319 57.11 14.05 11.83
N LEU A 320 56.31 15.11 11.66
CA LEU A 320 56.34 16.00 10.50
C LEU A 320 56.52 17.47 10.95
N ASP A 321 57.15 18.29 10.12
CA ASP A 321 57.08 19.75 10.25
C ASP A 321 55.69 20.29 9.82
N GLU A 322 55.42 21.58 10.02
CA GLU A 322 54.15 22.19 9.59
C GLU A 322 53.92 22.15 8.07
N ALA A 323 55.00 22.00 7.28
CA ALA A 323 54.93 21.84 5.84
C ALA A 323 54.71 20.36 5.41
N GLY A 324 54.61 19.43 6.36
CA GLY A 324 54.38 18.00 6.13
C GLY A 324 55.64 17.20 5.80
N ASN A 325 56.84 17.77 5.94
CA ASN A 325 58.09 17.05 5.71
C ASN A 325 58.49 16.21 6.93
N PRO A 326 59.05 15.00 6.74
CA PRO A 326 59.53 14.18 7.85
C PRO A 326 60.57 14.87 8.72
N TYR A 327 60.31 14.93 10.03
CA TYR A 327 61.24 15.40 11.04
C TYR A 327 61.76 14.24 11.89
N ARG A 328 63.10 14.16 12.04
CA ARG A 328 63.78 13.10 12.81
C ARG A 328 64.85 13.71 13.71
N GLY A 329 64.42 14.30 14.82
CA GLY A 329 65.31 15.03 15.73
C GLY A 329 64.79 15.11 17.16
N ALA A 330 65.51 15.86 17.98
CA ALA A 330 65.07 16.21 19.34
C ALA A 330 63.97 17.28 19.26
N VAL A 331 62.97 17.15 20.13
CA VAL A 331 61.78 18.01 20.16
C VAL A 331 61.54 18.51 21.57
N THR A 332 61.17 19.77 21.70
CA THR A 332 60.62 20.34 22.93
C THR A 332 59.12 20.52 22.77
N LEU A 333 58.33 19.78 23.55
CA LEU A 333 56.87 19.92 23.63
C LEU A 333 56.53 20.82 24.81
N ALA A 334 55.93 21.98 24.55
CA ALA A 334 55.39 22.89 25.56
C ALA A 334 53.88 22.69 25.70
N LEU A 335 53.39 22.49 26.93
CA LEU A 335 51.97 22.34 27.24
C LEU A 335 51.36 23.65 27.78
N ASP A 336 50.04 23.70 27.90
CA ASP A 336 49.24 24.87 28.27
C ASP A 336 49.40 25.35 29.72
N ALA A 337 49.50 24.41 30.68
CA ALA A 337 49.45 24.71 32.10
C ALA A 337 50.16 23.63 32.94
N PRO A 338 50.56 23.93 34.21
CA PRO A 338 51.14 22.95 35.14
C PRO A 338 50.13 21.95 35.74
N SER A 339 49.11 21.57 34.97
CA SER A 339 47.95 20.79 35.42
C SER A 339 48.15 19.27 35.30
N TYR A 340 49.34 18.80 34.93
CA TYR A 340 49.62 17.39 34.65
C TYR A 340 50.54 16.78 35.72
N ALA A 341 50.24 15.56 36.17
CA ALA A 341 51.02 14.82 37.16
C ALA A 341 52.08 13.93 36.50
N ALA A 342 51.80 13.38 35.33
CA ALA A 342 52.72 12.54 34.59
C ALA A 342 52.47 12.64 33.09
N ALA A 343 53.48 12.24 32.31
CA ALA A 343 53.31 11.96 30.90
C ALA A 343 53.91 10.60 30.55
N GLU A 344 53.16 9.80 29.81
CA GLU A 344 53.63 8.59 29.16
C GLU A 344 53.87 8.88 27.69
N VAL A 345 55.13 8.79 27.28
CA VAL A 345 55.56 8.97 25.90
C VAL A 345 55.61 7.60 25.24
N VAL A 346 54.82 7.41 24.19
CA VAL A 346 54.68 6.17 23.43
C VAL A 346 55.25 6.40 22.03
N GLU A 347 56.35 5.74 21.70
CA GLU A 347 56.89 5.69 20.34
C GLU A 347 55.99 4.81 19.48
N LEU A 348 55.26 5.38 18.52
CA LEU A 348 54.27 4.63 17.74
C LEU A 348 54.92 3.65 16.76
N ALA A 349 56.11 3.96 16.25
CA ALA A 349 56.84 3.09 15.32
C ALA A 349 57.47 1.85 16.00
N THR A 350 57.88 1.95 17.27
CA THR A 350 58.54 0.85 18.00
C THR A 350 57.64 0.17 19.03
N GLY A 351 56.62 0.88 19.53
CA GLY A 351 55.77 0.46 20.65
C GLY A 351 56.44 0.62 22.02
N ARG A 352 57.64 1.21 22.10
CA ARG A 352 58.28 1.51 23.38
C ARG A 352 57.55 2.66 24.05
N SER A 353 57.23 2.52 25.33
CA SER A 353 56.73 3.62 26.14
C SER A 353 57.65 3.93 27.30
N LYS A 354 57.67 5.20 27.70
CA LYS A 354 58.35 5.67 28.91
C LYS A 354 57.46 6.69 29.61
N ARG A 355 57.13 6.38 30.86
CA ARG A 355 56.41 7.29 31.75
C ARG A 355 57.40 8.09 32.60
N PHE A 356 57.12 9.38 32.78
CA PHE A 356 57.83 10.23 33.73
C PHE A 356 56.84 11.13 34.46
N GLU A 357 57.20 11.48 35.70
CA GLU A 357 56.44 12.42 36.51
C GLU A 357 56.75 13.86 36.09
N ILE A 358 55.72 14.69 36.07
CA ILE A 358 55.85 16.12 35.83
C ILE A 358 55.90 16.81 37.20
N PRO A 359 56.98 17.54 37.54
CA PRO A 359 57.08 18.25 38.82
C PRO A 359 55.99 19.32 38.97
N ALA A 360 55.55 19.58 40.21
CA ALA A 360 54.62 20.67 40.50
C ALA A 360 55.35 22.02 40.40
N THR A 361 55.30 22.66 39.24
CA THR A 361 55.90 23.98 38.99
C THR A 361 54.84 25.04 38.70
N LYS A 362 55.16 26.33 38.87
CA LYS A 362 54.29 27.44 38.44
C LYS A 362 54.31 27.67 36.92
N GLU A 363 55.34 27.16 36.24
CA GLU A 363 55.51 27.30 34.80
C GLU A 363 54.91 26.10 34.05
N PRO A 364 54.38 26.31 32.82
CA PRO A 364 53.91 25.22 31.98
C PRO A 364 55.04 24.22 31.68
N PRO A 365 54.76 22.91 31.74
CA PRO A 365 55.78 21.89 31.57
C PRO A 365 56.31 21.86 30.13
N ARG A 366 57.63 21.69 30.02
CA ARG A 366 58.34 21.49 28.76
C ARG A 366 58.97 20.11 28.75
N LEU A 367 58.58 19.28 27.80
CA LEU A 367 59.03 17.90 27.67
C LEU A 367 60.06 17.80 26.55
N SER A 368 61.25 17.30 26.88
CA SER A 368 62.26 16.96 25.87
C SER A 368 62.03 15.54 25.35
N LEU A 369 61.59 15.46 24.08
CA LEU A 369 61.21 14.24 23.37
C LEU A 369 62.18 13.99 22.21
N SER A 370 62.11 12.80 21.60
CA SER A 370 62.87 12.45 20.41
C SER A 370 61.93 11.83 19.38
N LEU A 371 61.90 12.39 18.18
CA LEU A 371 61.19 11.82 17.02
C LEU A 371 62.14 11.02 16.11
N ARG A 372 63.31 10.59 16.62
CA ARG A 372 64.27 9.78 15.84
C ARG A 372 63.64 8.48 15.31
N SER A 373 62.76 7.87 16.11
CA SER A 373 62.03 6.65 15.75
C SER A 373 60.78 6.91 14.90
N GLY A 374 60.38 8.17 14.66
CA GLY A 374 59.13 8.53 13.98
C GLY A 374 58.08 9.15 14.92
N ALA A 375 56.81 8.95 14.60
CA ALA A 375 55.67 9.50 15.34
C ALA A 375 55.61 9.06 16.81
N VAL A 376 55.19 9.98 17.68
CA VAL A 376 55.09 9.79 19.12
C VAL A 376 53.73 10.28 19.60
N ALA A 377 53.11 9.51 20.49
CA ALA A 377 51.95 9.94 21.25
C ALA A 377 52.34 10.16 22.71
N VAL A 378 51.85 11.24 23.32
CA VAL A 378 52.09 11.57 24.72
C VAL A 378 50.75 11.54 25.45
N ARG A 379 50.54 10.52 26.28
CA ARG A 379 49.37 10.44 27.17
C ARG A 379 49.70 11.21 28.43
N LEU A 380 48.89 12.21 28.74
CA LEU A 380 49.05 13.06 29.90
C LEU A 380 48.08 12.58 30.98
N ASP A 381 48.54 12.51 32.22
CA ASP A 381 47.66 12.26 33.37
C ASP A 381 47.40 13.60 34.06
N ALA A 382 46.14 13.99 34.22
CA ALA A 382 45.79 15.20 34.96
C ALA A 382 46.22 15.10 36.43
N ARG A 383 46.69 16.21 37.00
CA ARG A 383 47.08 16.32 38.42
C ARG A 383 45.86 16.42 39.34
N GLU A 384 44.80 17.07 38.86
CA GLU A 384 43.52 17.15 39.53
C GLU A 384 42.51 16.32 38.74
N LYS A 385 41.74 15.48 39.44
CA LYS A 385 40.55 14.87 38.83
C LYS A 385 39.57 16.00 38.48
N PRO A 386 38.82 15.90 37.36
CA PRO A 386 37.72 16.81 37.12
C PRO A 386 36.83 16.86 38.37
N PRO A 387 36.39 18.04 38.85
CA PRO A 387 35.36 18.11 39.89
C PRO A 387 34.18 17.22 39.48
N GLU A 388 33.58 16.49 40.43
CA GLU A 388 32.37 15.68 40.17
C GLU A 388 31.23 16.54 39.56
N GLU A 389 31.32 17.87 39.72
CA GLU A 389 30.44 18.91 39.19
C GLU A 389 30.87 19.53 37.84
N LEU A 390 31.81 18.94 37.08
CA LEU A 390 31.86 19.15 35.62
C LEU A 390 30.63 18.46 35.00
N THR A 391 29.46 18.95 35.40
CA THR A 391 28.16 18.69 34.82
C THR A 391 28.34 18.93 33.34
N LYS A 392 28.33 17.81 32.62
CA LYS A 392 28.17 17.73 31.18
C LYS A 392 27.48 19.00 30.68
N ALA A 393 28.14 19.76 29.82
CA ALA A 393 27.40 20.44 28.77
C ALA A 393 26.85 19.35 27.83
N THR A 394 26.02 18.46 28.37
CA THR A 394 25.05 17.73 27.59
C THR A 394 24.21 18.86 27.03
N VAL A 395 24.41 19.17 25.76
CA VAL A 395 23.35 19.75 24.97
C VAL A 395 22.20 18.77 25.18
N GLY A 396 21.31 19.13 26.10
CA GLY A 396 20.16 18.34 26.43
C GLY A 396 19.29 18.38 25.19
N VAL A 397 19.47 17.42 24.29
CA VAL A 397 18.43 17.03 23.34
C VAL A 397 17.36 16.34 24.19
N SER A 398 16.66 17.18 24.97
CA SER A 398 15.60 16.82 25.91
C SER A 398 14.32 16.46 25.17
N ALA A 399 14.24 16.77 23.89
CA ALA A 399 13.21 16.27 23.00
C ALA A 399 13.74 15.03 22.27
N LYS A 400 13.21 13.86 22.63
CA LYS A 400 13.31 12.66 21.79
C LYS A 400 12.69 13.03 20.43
N ARG A 401 13.52 13.35 19.44
CA ARG A 401 13.06 13.75 18.10
C ARG A 401 12.24 12.61 17.54
N TRP A 402 11.05 12.93 17.06
CA TRP A 402 10.25 11.98 16.29
C TRP A 402 10.96 11.66 14.98
N PRO A 403 10.98 10.40 14.54
CA PRO A 403 11.54 10.08 13.25
C PRO A 403 10.78 10.80 12.14
N THR A 404 11.44 11.16 11.05
CA THR A 404 10.75 11.71 9.87
C THR A 404 10.01 10.61 9.11
N ALA A 405 9.10 11.00 8.20
CA ALA A 405 8.42 10.04 7.33
C ALA A 405 9.43 9.25 6.49
N GLU A 406 10.47 9.93 5.99
CA GLU A 406 11.54 9.36 5.16
C GLU A 406 12.38 8.36 5.97
N GLU A 407 12.67 8.65 7.24
CA GLU A 407 13.38 7.71 8.14
C GLU A 407 12.56 6.44 8.39
N ILE A 408 11.24 6.57 8.60
CA ILE A 408 10.34 5.42 8.76
C ILE A 408 10.28 4.61 7.46
N LEU A 409 10.14 5.27 6.31
CA LEU A 409 10.10 4.61 5.01
C LEU A 409 11.41 3.89 4.70
N ALA A 410 12.57 4.49 4.98
CA ALA A 410 13.84 3.84 4.75
C ALA A 410 14.01 2.56 5.58
N ARG A 411 13.59 2.58 6.85
CA ARG A 411 13.56 1.38 7.70
C ARG A 411 12.62 0.31 7.15
N HIS A 412 11.43 0.73 6.70
CA HIS A 412 10.50 -0.16 6.01
C HIS A 412 11.09 -0.79 4.75
N GLN A 413 11.86 -0.04 3.94
CA GLN A 413 12.52 -0.59 2.75
C GLN A 413 13.60 -1.61 3.10
N ILE A 414 14.32 -1.42 4.21
CA ILE A 414 15.29 -2.40 4.71
C ILE A 414 14.54 -3.68 5.14
N TRP A 415 13.46 -3.56 5.90
CA TRP A 415 12.61 -4.69 6.27
C TRP A 415 12.07 -5.42 5.03
N ARG A 416 11.53 -4.69 4.04
CA ARG A 416 11.01 -5.24 2.79
C ARG A 416 12.09 -6.00 2.03
N THR A 417 13.30 -5.43 1.92
CA THR A 417 14.44 -6.08 1.28
C THR A 417 14.82 -7.39 1.97
N ARG A 418 14.83 -7.42 3.31
CA ARG A 418 15.07 -8.66 4.09
C ARG A 418 13.97 -9.70 3.91
N ARG A 419 12.71 -9.27 3.78
CA ARG A 419 11.57 -10.16 3.52
C ARG A 419 11.66 -10.75 2.12
N ASP A 420 11.86 -9.91 1.11
CA ASP A 420 11.85 -10.29 -0.31
C ASP A 420 13.06 -11.15 -0.69
N ALA A 421 14.17 -11.07 0.07
CA ALA A 421 15.29 -11.99 -0.07
C ALA A 421 14.98 -13.46 0.33
N ARG A 422 13.87 -13.71 1.06
CA ARG A 422 13.53 -15.05 1.60
C ARG A 422 12.63 -15.88 0.71
N TRP A 423 12.09 -15.31 -0.37
CA TRP A 423 11.19 -16.01 -1.25
C TRP A 423 11.32 -15.50 -2.68
N LYS A 424 11.09 -16.37 -3.66
CA LYS A 424 11.12 -16.02 -5.09
C LYS A 424 9.73 -16.08 -5.72
N ARG A 425 8.88 -16.95 -5.20
CA ARG A 425 7.53 -17.22 -5.68
C ARG A 425 6.68 -17.75 -4.53
N PHE A 426 5.37 -17.63 -4.65
CA PHE A 426 4.47 -18.30 -3.71
C PHE A 426 3.24 -18.88 -4.40
N ALA A 427 2.78 -20.01 -3.87
CA ALA A 427 1.50 -20.59 -4.20
C ALA A 427 0.56 -20.40 -3.00
N ALA A 428 -0.72 -20.14 -3.27
CA ALA A 428 -1.72 -19.90 -2.25
C ALA A 428 -3.10 -20.35 -2.71
N TRP A 429 -4.07 -20.30 -1.80
CA TRP A 429 -5.48 -20.38 -2.13
C TRP A 429 -6.09 -18.98 -2.04
N ASN A 430 -6.59 -18.46 -3.16
CA ASN A 430 -7.22 -17.15 -3.19
C ASN A 430 -8.73 -17.31 -3.24
N LYS A 431 -9.45 -16.63 -2.32
CA LYS A 431 -10.91 -16.53 -2.30
C LYS A 431 -11.31 -15.05 -2.41
N THR A 432 -11.98 -14.69 -3.50
CA THR A 432 -12.51 -13.34 -3.71
C THR A 432 -14.03 -13.36 -3.80
N SER A 433 -14.68 -12.65 -2.89
CA SER A 433 -16.13 -12.44 -2.86
C SER A 433 -16.45 -11.06 -3.41
N ILE A 434 -17.28 -10.99 -4.44
CA ILE A 434 -17.69 -9.77 -5.15
C ILE A 434 -19.20 -9.62 -4.99
N ARG A 435 -19.62 -8.50 -4.41
CA ARG A 435 -21.02 -8.21 -4.08
C ARG A 435 -21.47 -7.02 -4.91
N PHE A 436 -22.43 -7.26 -5.78
CA PHE A 436 -23.01 -6.27 -6.67
C PHE A 436 -24.33 -5.79 -6.10
N ARG A 437 -24.47 -4.49 -5.91
CA ARG A 437 -25.69 -3.84 -5.48
C ARG A 437 -26.07 -2.75 -6.47
N ILE A 438 -27.30 -2.81 -6.95
CA ILE A 438 -27.89 -1.77 -7.80
C ILE A 438 -28.77 -0.93 -6.88
N ALA A 439 -28.47 0.36 -6.76
CA ALA A 439 -29.02 1.23 -5.72
C ALA A 439 -30.56 1.19 -5.65
N GLU A 440 -31.24 1.13 -6.80
CA GLU A 440 -32.70 1.25 -6.88
C GLU A 440 -33.47 -0.07 -6.67
N LEU A 441 -32.78 -1.22 -6.69
CA LEU A 441 -33.42 -2.54 -6.64
C LEU A 441 -33.41 -3.19 -5.25
N ALA A 442 -32.71 -2.58 -4.28
CA ALA A 442 -32.55 -3.11 -2.92
C ALA A 442 -32.10 -4.59 -2.87
N ASN A 443 -31.43 -5.06 -3.93
CA ASN A 443 -30.97 -6.43 -4.04
C ASN A 443 -29.46 -6.46 -4.24
N THR A 444 -28.86 -7.50 -3.68
CA THR A 444 -27.41 -7.71 -3.65
C THR A 444 -27.15 -9.11 -4.13
N PHE A 445 -26.35 -9.22 -5.18
CA PHE A 445 -25.88 -10.47 -5.74
C PHE A 445 -24.43 -10.68 -5.34
N GLU A 446 -24.11 -11.86 -4.78
CA GLU A 446 -22.74 -12.20 -4.41
C GLU A 446 -22.19 -13.28 -5.36
N GLN A 447 -21.07 -13.00 -6.01
CA GLN A 447 -20.26 -13.99 -6.71
C GLN A 447 -18.98 -14.22 -5.91
N THR A 448 -18.66 -15.45 -5.59
CA THR A 448 -17.38 -15.79 -4.97
C THR A 448 -16.59 -16.72 -5.87
N LEU A 449 -15.34 -16.35 -6.13
CA LEU A 449 -14.38 -17.11 -6.92
C LEU A 449 -13.28 -17.59 -5.98
N ALA A 450 -12.96 -18.88 -6.01
CA ALA A 450 -11.90 -19.43 -5.20
C ALA A 450 -11.07 -20.46 -5.96
N GLY A 451 -9.78 -20.52 -5.63
CA GLY A 451 -8.89 -21.54 -6.19
C GLY A 451 -7.40 -21.25 -6.08
N PRO A 452 -6.57 -22.13 -6.65
CA PRO A 452 -5.11 -22.01 -6.62
C PRO A 452 -4.61 -20.71 -7.27
N PHE A 453 -3.71 -20.04 -6.58
CA PHE A 453 -3.13 -18.75 -6.92
C PHE A 453 -1.60 -18.87 -6.92
N PHE A 454 -0.95 -18.44 -8.00
CA PHE A 454 0.50 -18.49 -8.18
C PHE A 454 1.02 -17.09 -8.46
N TYR A 455 1.99 -16.66 -7.67
CA TYR A 455 2.61 -15.34 -7.79
C TYR A 455 4.10 -15.44 -8.02
N GLU A 456 4.60 -14.62 -8.95
CA GLU A 456 6.01 -14.39 -9.20
C GLU A 456 6.25 -12.87 -9.29
N PRO A 457 7.14 -12.28 -8.48
CA PRO A 457 7.51 -10.87 -8.59
C PRO A 457 7.88 -10.49 -10.03
N GLY A 458 7.38 -9.34 -10.49
CA GLY A 458 7.63 -8.86 -11.86
C GLY A 458 6.84 -9.54 -12.97
N LYS A 459 6.16 -10.67 -12.71
CA LYS A 459 5.30 -11.35 -13.72
C LYS A 459 3.81 -11.23 -13.41
N GLY A 460 3.44 -10.83 -12.19
CA GLY A 460 2.06 -10.80 -11.71
C GLY A 460 1.61 -12.18 -11.23
N TYR A 461 0.29 -12.39 -11.14
CA TYR A 461 -0.28 -13.66 -10.70
C TYR A 461 -0.99 -14.43 -11.82
N ASP A 462 -1.03 -15.75 -11.65
CA ASP A 462 -1.96 -16.67 -12.31
C ASP A 462 -2.95 -17.20 -11.28
N TRP A 463 -4.24 -17.18 -11.60
CA TRP A 463 -5.29 -17.62 -10.68
C TRP A 463 -6.33 -18.47 -11.39
N ALA A 464 -6.55 -19.69 -10.90
CA ALA A 464 -7.62 -20.54 -11.38
C ALA A 464 -8.86 -20.44 -10.50
N TRP A 465 -10.03 -20.34 -11.13
CA TRP A 465 -11.32 -20.33 -10.46
C TRP A 465 -11.87 -21.75 -10.39
N SER A 466 -11.26 -22.58 -9.54
CA SER A 466 -11.66 -23.97 -9.35
C SER A 466 -13.00 -24.13 -8.65
N GLU A 467 -13.36 -23.15 -7.82
CA GLU A 467 -14.64 -23.08 -7.15
C GLU A 467 -15.31 -21.73 -7.46
N THR A 468 -16.60 -21.77 -7.74
CA THR A 468 -17.41 -20.59 -7.97
C THR A 468 -18.70 -20.73 -7.20
N TYR A 469 -19.10 -19.68 -6.50
CA TYR A 469 -20.32 -19.64 -5.72
C TYR A 469 -21.18 -18.45 -6.15
N PHE A 470 -22.48 -18.67 -6.24
CA PHE A 470 -23.47 -17.63 -6.48
C PHE A 470 -24.39 -17.53 -5.26
N ASN A 471 -24.39 -16.39 -4.57
CA ASN A 471 -25.03 -16.20 -3.27
C ASN A 471 -24.66 -17.29 -2.24
N GLY A 472 -23.43 -17.80 -2.34
CA GLY A 472 -22.88 -18.87 -1.52
C GLY A 472 -23.22 -20.30 -1.95
N VAL A 473 -24.04 -20.49 -2.99
CA VAL A 473 -24.31 -21.80 -3.61
C VAL A 473 -23.21 -22.16 -4.59
N LYS A 474 -22.58 -23.33 -4.45
CA LYS A 474 -21.52 -23.81 -5.34
C LYS A 474 -22.06 -24.09 -6.73
N TRP A 475 -21.40 -23.53 -7.74
CA TRP A 475 -21.63 -23.81 -9.14
C TRP A 475 -21.13 -25.21 -9.48
N ARG A 476 -21.99 -26.02 -10.11
CA ARG A 476 -21.69 -27.43 -10.46
C ARG A 476 -21.35 -27.65 -11.94
N GLY A 477 -21.21 -26.58 -12.71
CA GLY A 477 -20.71 -26.67 -14.09
C GLY A 477 -19.25 -27.10 -14.15
N LYS A 478 -18.81 -27.63 -15.30
CA LYS A 478 -17.43 -28.14 -15.50
C LYS A 478 -16.35 -27.06 -15.30
N SER A 479 -16.68 -25.80 -15.58
CA SER A 479 -15.82 -24.64 -15.41
C SER A 479 -16.63 -23.44 -14.94
N SER A 480 -15.95 -22.47 -14.32
CA SER A 480 -16.55 -21.19 -13.95
C SER A 480 -16.99 -20.41 -15.19
N PRO A 481 -18.19 -19.81 -15.22
CA PRO A 481 -18.63 -19.01 -16.35
C PRO A 481 -17.72 -17.80 -16.56
N VAL A 482 -17.37 -17.54 -17.81
CA VAL A 482 -16.59 -16.36 -18.21
C VAL A 482 -17.52 -15.14 -18.19
N LEU A 483 -17.37 -14.28 -17.19
CA LEU A 483 -18.16 -13.05 -17.05
C LEU A 483 -17.33 -11.81 -17.41
N PRO A 484 -17.95 -10.70 -17.82
CA PRO A 484 -17.25 -9.44 -18.00
C PRO A 484 -16.51 -9.02 -16.72
N ILE A 485 -15.20 -8.78 -16.85
CA ILE A 485 -14.36 -8.32 -15.75
C ILE A 485 -14.40 -6.79 -15.78
N VAL A 486 -15.21 -6.21 -14.90
CA VAL A 486 -15.14 -4.77 -14.62
C VAL A 486 -13.98 -4.55 -13.66
N GLN A 487 -13.13 -3.57 -13.95
CA GLN A 487 -11.97 -3.23 -13.13
C GLN A 487 -11.60 -1.77 -13.34
N PRO A 488 -11.04 -1.09 -12.32
CA PRO A 488 -10.48 0.24 -12.52
C PRO A 488 -9.22 0.20 -13.37
N GLU A 489 -8.79 1.39 -13.80
CA GLU A 489 -7.51 1.55 -14.49
C GLU A 489 -6.37 1.01 -13.61
N LYS A 490 -5.43 0.29 -14.22
CA LYS A 490 -4.24 -0.18 -13.53
C LYS A 490 -3.40 1.04 -13.13
N VAL A 491 -3.02 1.09 -11.87
CA VAL A 491 -2.14 2.14 -11.37
C VAL A 491 -0.73 1.91 -11.88
N SER A 492 -0.08 2.97 -12.38
CA SER A 492 1.29 2.90 -12.91
C SER A 492 2.34 2.70 -11.83
N GLU A 493 2.11 3.24 -10.63
CA GLU A 493 3.04 3.20 -9.50
C GLU A 493 2.32 2.98 -8.18
N LEU A 494 2.73 1.96 -7.42
CA LEU A 494 2.14 1.63 -6.13
C LEU A 494 2.81 2.42 -4.99
N PRO A 495 2.08 2.83 -3.95
CA PRO A 495 2.67 3.44 -2.77
C PRO A 495 3.59 2.44 -2.04
N LEU A 496 4.56 2.97 -1.28
CA LEU A 496 5.62 2.24 -0.56
C LEU A 496 6.61 1.48 -1.44
N GLU A 497 6.46 1.53 -2.75
CA GLU A 497 7.50 1.06 -3.66
C GLU A 497 8.55 2.16 -3.80
N ILE A 498 9.82 1.77 -3.72
CA ILE A 498 10.88 2.62 -4.29
C ILE A 498 10.62 2.56 -5.79
N THR A 499 9.88 3.52 -6.34
CA THR A 499 9.73 3.69 -7.79
C THR A 499 10.71 4.73 -8.29
N PHE A 500 10.92 4.73 -9.61
CA PHE A 500 11.79 5.66 -10.30
C PHE A 500 11.30 7.11 -10.22
N ASN A 501 9.98 7.35 -10.26
CA ASN A 501 9.43 8.70 -10.42
C ASN A 501 9.12 9.45 -9.12
N ASP A 502 9.41 8.86 -7.95
CA ASP A 502 9.12 9.47 -6.65
C ASP A 502 7.70 10.07 -6.61
N ALA A 503 6.72 9.30 -7.11
CA ALA A 503 5.39 9.79 -7.47
C ALA A 503 4.55 10.24 -6.27
N TYR A 504 4.96 9.89 -5.05
CA TYR A 504 4.22 10.13 -3.82
C TYR A 504 5.01 10.99 -2.84
N ARG A 505 4.32 11.91 -2.17
CA ARG A 505 4.82 12.58 -0.96
C ARG A 505 4.21 11.92 0.26
N TYR A 506 5.05 11.66 1.27
CA TYR A 506 4.61 11.11 2.54
C TYR A 506 4.67 12.17 3.64
N ALA A 507 3.75 12.09 4.60
CA ALA A 507 3.76 12.92 5.80
C ALA A 507 3.44 12.06 7.02
N LEU A 508 4.15 12.29 8.12
CA LEU A 508 3.88 11.64 9.40
C LEU A 508 2.76 12.38 10.12
N GLU A 509 1.61 11.73 10.25
CA GLU A 509 0.43 12.28 10.94
C GLU A 509 0.46 12.00 12.44
N GLY A 510 1.02 10.85 12.86
CA GLY A 510 1.02 10.48 14.27
C GLY A 510 1.33 9.01 14.54
N GLU A 511 0.82 8.54 15.68
CA GLU A 511 0.87 7.15 16.11
C GLU A 511 -0.56 6.61 16.30
N ASP A 512 -0.76 5.32 16.04
CA ASP A 512 -2.04 4.63 16.24
C ASP A 512 -1.80 3.16 16.64
N THR A 513 -2.85 2.44 17.02
CA THR A 513 -2.82 0.99 17.24
C THR A 513 -3.67 0.29 16.20
N VAL A 514 -3.02 -0.49 15.33
CA VAL A 514 -3.67 -1.24 14.27
C VAL A 514 -3.26 -2.71 14.36
N LEU A 515 -4.24 -3.62 14.23
CA LEU A 515 -4.02 -5.07 14.38
C LEU A 515 -3.32 -5.41 15.72
N ASP A 516 -3.73 -4.74 16.80
CA ASP A 516 -3.17 -4.85 18.15
C ASP A 516 -1.67 -4.51 18.27
N ARG A 517 -1.16 -3.65 17.38
CA ARG A 517 0.25 -3.26 17.32
C ARG A 517 0.43 -1.74 17.20
N PRO A 518 1.40 -1.16 17.91
CA PRO A 518 1.69 0.27 17.83
C PRO A 518 2.32 0.59 16.47
N ALA A 519 1.78 1.59 15.78
CA ALA A 519 2.13 1.93 14.42
C ALA A 519 2.39 3.43 14.23
N TRP A 520 3.32 3.77 13.35
CA TRP A 520 3.40 5.09 12.73
C TRP A 520 2.33 5.24 11.67
N VAL A 521 1.67 6.39 11.63
CA VAL A 521 0.64 6.72 10.64
C VAL A 521 1.22 7.68 9.62
N LEU A 522 1.43 7.22 8.39
CA LEU A 522 1.88 8.08 7.31
C LEU A 522 0.76 8.26 6.28
N THR A 523 0.47 9.50 5.90
CA THR A 523 -0.35 9.78 4.71
C THR A 523 0.52 9.80 3.47
N PHE A 524 -0.04 9.42 2.33
CA PHE A 524 0.60 9.54 1.03
C PHE A 524 -0.36 10.18 0.02
N GLU A 525 0.16 11.09 -0.78
CA GLU A 525 -0.56 11.74 -1.89
C GLU A 525 0.34 11.84 -3.12
N PRO A 526 -0.21 11.76 -4.35
CA PRO A 526 0.59 11.98 -5.54
C PRO A 526 1.21 13.37 -5.53
N LYS A 527 2.42 13.50 -6.05
CA LYS A 527 3.03 14.81 -6.29
C LYS A 527 2.24 15.57 -7.35
N ALA A 528 2.29 16.91 -7.28
CA ALA A 528 1.56 17.78 -8.20
C ALA A 528 1.93 17.56 -9.68
N THR A 529 3.17 17.13 -9.96
CA THR A 529 3.64 16.80 -11.32
C THR A 529 3.03 15.54 -11.91
N GLU A 530 2.42 14.69 -11.08
CA GLU A 530 1.87 13.37 -11.43
C GLU A 530 0.34 13.32 -11.26
N SER A 531 -0.29 14.49 -11.06
CA SER A 531 -1.68 14.59 -10.61
C SER A 531 -2.73 14.23 -11.66
N ASP A 532 -2.35 13.92 -12.90
CA ASP A 532 -3.24 13.48 -13.99
C ASP A 532 -3.22 11.96 -14.23
N LYS A 533 -2.24 11.26 -13.63
CA LYS A 533 -2.10 9.79 -13.71
C LYS A 533 -3.08 9.09 -12.75
N PRO A 534 -3.50 7.84 -13.05
CA PRO A 534 -4.39 7.07 -12.19
C PRO A 534 -3.62 6.53 -10.97
N LEU A 535 -3.25 7.42 -10.03
CA LEU A 535 -2.46 7.11 -8.83
C LEU A 535 -3.36 7.00 -7.58
N PHE A 536 -2.76 6.54 -6.48
CA PHE A 536 -3.46 6.42 -5.19
C PHE A 536 -3.20 7.61 -4.26
N ALA A 537 -4.13 7.89 -3.36
CA ALA A 537 -3.84 8.65 -2.14
C ALA A 537 -4.36 7.87 -0.94
N GLY A 538 -3.82 8.10 0.25
CA GLY A 538 -4.27 7.35 1.42
C GLY A 538 -3.35 7.39 2.62
N THR A 539 -3.42 6.33 3.40
CA THR A 539 -2.69 6.18 4.66
C THR A 539 -2.06 4.80 4.75
N VAL A 540 -0.83 4.73 5.24
CA VAL A 540 -0.12 3.51 5.60
C VAL A 540 0.13 3.50 7.12
N TRP A 541 0.02 2.32 7.71
CA TRP A 541 0.41 2.06 9.09
C TRP A 541 1.65 1.18 9.10
N ILE A 542 2.77 1.70 9.60
CA ILE A 542 4.07 1.01 9.70
C ILE A 542 4.32 0.65 11.17
N ASP A 543 4.60 -0.61 11.45
CA ASP A 543 4.87 -1.13 12.78
C ASP A 543 6.07 -0.43 13.43
N ARG A 544 5.93 0.01 14.68
CA ARG A 544 7.01 0.66 15.44
C ARG A 544 8.07 -0.31 15.96
N GLN A 545 7.80 -1.61 15.95
CA GLN A 545 8.69 -2.62 16.51
C GLN A 545 9.63 -3.23 15.47
N ASP A 546 9.14 -3.49 14.26
CA ASP A 546 9.89 -4.21 13.22
C ASP A 546 9.83 -3.54 11.83
N ASP A 547 9.27 -2.33 11.75
CA ASP A 547 9.15 -1.50 10.54
C ASP A 547 8.33 -2.15 9.41
N SER A 548 7.57 -3.21 9.73
CA SER A 548 6.70 -3.90 8.78
C SER A 548 5.43 -3.10 8.49
N VAL A 549 4.89 -3.21 7.28
CA VAL A 549 3.57 -2.63 6.98
C VAL A 549 2.48 -3.47 7.66
N LEU A 550 1.51 -2.80 8.29
CA LEU A 550 0.37 -3.44 8.96
C LEU A 550 -0.92 -3.29 8.16
N ARG A 551 -1.15 -2.09 7.62
CA ARG A 551 -2.34 -1.75 6.85
C ARG A 551 -2.02 -0.67 5.82
N VAL A 552 -2.68 -0.73 4.68
CA VAL A 552 -2.76 0.37 3.72
C VAL A 552 -4.22 0.64 3.44
N LYS A 553 -4.65 1.90 3.53
CA LYS A 553 -5.96 2.37 3.09
C LYS A 553 -5.74 3.33 1.95
N SER A 554 -6.25 3.02 0.77
CA SER A 554 -6.02 3.80 -0.44
C SER A 554 -7.33 4.17 -1.12
N ARG A 555 -7.29 5.30 -1.84
CA ARG A 555 -8.32 5.76 -2.77
C ARG A 555 -7.65 6.04 -4.11
N GLN A 556 -8.22 5.53 -5.19
CA GLN A 556 -7.72 5.86 -6.53
C GLN A 556 -8.20 7.26 -6.94
N LEU A 557 -7.31 8.00 -7.59
CA LEU A 557 -7.52 9.34 -8.11
C LEU A 557 -7.57 9.31 -9.65
N ASN A 558 -8.05 10.39 -10.25
CA ASN A 558 -8.13 10.58 -11.71
C ASN A 558 -8.83 9.43 -12.45
N LEU A 559 -9.85 8.87 -11.81
CA LEU A 559 -10.62 7.78 -12.36
C LEU A 559 -11.28 8.20 -13.67
N LYS A 560 -11.12 7.33 -14.66
CA LYS A 560 -11.73 7.44 -15.97
C LYS A 560 -12.67 6.24 -16.16
N GLY A 561 -13.53 6.40 -17.14
CA GLY A 561 -14.46 5.39 -17.63
C GLY A 561 -15.76 5.49 -16.86
N GLU A 562 -16.38 4.35 -16.67
CA GLU A 562 -17.56 4.10 -15.87
C GLU A 562 -17.29 4.14 -14.36
N VAL A 563 -16.03 4.19 -13.93
CA VAL A 563 -15.66 4.14 -12.50
C VAL A 563 -15.73 5.53 -11.87
N GLN A 564 -16.58 5.70 -10.86
CA GLN A 564 -16.73 6.93 -10.09
C GLN A 564 -15.80 6.96 -8.87
N SER A 565 -15.69 5.85 -8.13
CA SER A 565 -14.82 5.75 -6.97
C SER A 565 -14.24 4.36 -6.81
N VAL A 566 -13.04 4.31 -6.22
CA VAL A 566 -12.32 3.10 -5.82
C VAL A 566 -11.68 3.37 -4.48
N ASP A 567 -12.10 2.64 -3.48
CA ASP A 567 -11.59 2.71 -2.11
C ASP A 567 -11.18 1.31 -1.69
N GLU A 568 -9.97 1.16 -1.15
CA GLU A 568 -9.38 -0.13 -0.80
C GLU A 568 -8.72 -0.07 0.59
N THR A 569 -8.78 -1.18 1.32
CA THR A 569 -8.07 -1.42 2.56
C THR A 569 -7.41 -2.78 2.49
N THR A 570 -6.10 -2.81 2.68
CA THR A 570 -5.27 -4.00 2.60
C THR A 570 -4.59 -4.23 3.93
N ASP A 571 -4.85 -5.38 4.55
CA ASP A 571 -4.26 -5.80 5.82
C ASP A 571 -3.10 -6.75 5.58
N PHE A 572 -1.97 -6.42 6.18
CA PHE A 572 -0.73 -7.18 6.09
C PHE A 572 -0.56 -8.04 7.33
N LEU A 573 -0.94 -9.32 7.20
CA LEU A 573 -0.96 -10.29 8.29
C LEU A 573 0.29 -11.17 8.26
N VAL A 574 0.70 -11.65 9.43
CA VAL A 574 1.83 -12.57 9.55
C VAL A 574 1.46 -13.92 8.95
N LEU A 575 2.32 -14.46 8.10
CA LEU A 575 2.20 -15.82 7.58
C LEU A 575 2.40 -16.85 8.71
N PRO A 576 1.40 -17.68 9.02
CA PRO A 576 1.53 -18.71 10.04
C PRO A 576 2.64 -19.71 9.68
N GLY A 577 3.49 -20.04 10.66
CA GLY A 577 4.54 -21.07 10.49
C GLY A 577 5.77 -20.64 9.69
N ALA A 578 5.85 -19.38 9.21
CA ALA A 578 7.07 -18.85 8.62
C ALA A 578 8.18 -18.73 9.68
N LEU A 579 9.25 -19.50 9.55
CA LEU A 579 10.40 -19.48 10.45
C LEU A 579 11.38 -18.37 10.06
N GLY A 580 11.84 -17.59 11.04
CA GLY A 580 12.85 -16.56 10.81
C GLY A 580 12.81 -15.42 11.83
N ASP A 581 13.87 -14.61 11.79
CA ASP A 581 14.07 -13.34 12.52
C ASP A 581 13.31 -12.15 11.91
N VAL A 582 12.71 -12.31 10.72
CA VAL A 582 11.92 -11.27 10.04
C VAL A 582 10.45 -11.68 10.00
N ALA A 583 9.57 -10.81 10.49
CA ALA A 583 8.13 -11.03 10.42
C ALA A 583 7.66 -11.09 8.95
N MET A 584 7.20 -12.27 8.51
CA MET A 584 6.73 -12.48 7.14
C MET A 584 5.29 -11.97 6.99
N ARG A 585 5.12 -10.66 6.79
CA ARG A 585 3.81 -10.04 6.56
C ARG A 585 3.46 -9.91 5.08
N PHE A 586 2.27 -10.38 4.73
CA PHE A 586 1.72 -10.41 3.36
C PHE A 586 0.31 -9.83 3.33
N PRO A 587 -0.15 -9.27 2.18
CA PRO A 587 -1.50 -8.71 2.04
C PRO A 587 -2.56 -9.82 1.98
N LEU A 588 -2.87 -10.42 3.14
CA LEU A 588 -3.73 -11.61 3.22
C LEU A 588 -5.22 -11.28 3.19
N LEU A 589 -5.60 -10.02 3.45
CA LEU A 589 -6.99 -9.57 3.42
C LEU A 589 -7.08 -8.21 2.72
N VAL A 590 -7.85 -8.14 1.64
CA VAL A 590 -8.12 -6.91 0.90
C VAL A 590 -9.62 -6.68 0.85
N LYS A 591 -10.08 -5.49 1.26
CA LYS A 591 -11.46 -5.04 1.16
C LYS A 591 -11.52 -3.82 0.27
N ALA A 592 -12.33 -3.85 -0.78
CA ALA A 592 -12.50 -2.73 -1.69
C ALA A 592 -13.96 -2.43 -1.97
N GLN A 593 -14.27 -1.16 -2.26
CA GLN A 593 -15.56 -0.71 -2.76
C GLN A 593 -15.34 0.10 -4.04
N TRP A 594 -16.05 -0.26 -5.10
CA TRP A 594 -16.11 0.50 -6.34
C TRP A 594 -17.53 1.01 -6.58
N ILE A 595 -17.64 2.26 -7.00
CA ILE A 595 -18.91 2.85 -7.45
C ILE A 595 -18.81 3.04 -8.96
N LEU A 596 -19.76 2.46 -9.69
CA LEU A 596 -19.77 2.39 -11.14
C LEU A 596 -21.04 3.06 -11.70
N ARG A 597 -20.86 3.80 -12.79
CA ARG A 597 -21.90 4.45 -13.60
C ARG A 597 -22.27 3.49 -14.73
N THR A 598 -23.16 2.55 -14.43
CA THR A 598 -23.51 1.46 -15.36
C THR A 598 -24.99 1.48 -15.70
N PHE A 599 -25.32 1.33 -16.98
CA PHE A 599 -26.70 1.12 -17.44
C PHE A 599 -27.70 2.15 -16.90
N SER A 600 -27.36 3.44 -17.04
CA SER A 600 -28.15 4.60 -16.55
C SER A 600 -28.30 4.70 -15.03
N ARG A 601 -27.57 3.89 -14.25
CA ARG A 601 -27.74 3.73 -12.80
C ARG A 601 -26.40 3.71 -12.06
N THR A 602 -26.47 3.68 -10.74
CA THR A 602 -25.32 3.45 -9.86
C THR A 602 -25.26 1.97 -9.46
N THR A 603 -24.15 1.31 -9.80
CA THR A 603 -23.82 -0.04 -9.31
C THR A 603 -22.67 0.08 -8.32
N VAL A 604 -22.86 -0.46 -7.13
CA VAL A 604 -21.82 -0.59 -6.11
C VAL A 604 -21.30 -2.01 -6.12
N LEU A 605 -19.97 -2.15 -6.20
CA LEU A 605 -19.27 -3.40 -6.13
C LEU A 605 -18.41 -3.41 -4.87
N GLU A 606 -18.70 -4.33 -3.96
CA GLU A 606 -17.86 -4.59 -2.79
C GLU A 606 -17.08 -5.88 -2.98
N ARG A 607 -15.77 -5.80 -2.83
CA ARG A 607 -14.84 -6.91 -3.00
C ARG A 607 -14.16 -7.22 -1.68
N GLU A 608 -14.15 -8.50 -1.32
CA GLU A 608 -13.33 -9.02 -0.22
C GLU A 608 -12.49 -10.17 -0.75
N THR A 609 -11.17 -10.02 -0.68
CA THR A 609 -10.18 -11.01 -1.10
C THR A 609 -9.42 -11.52 0.11
N VAL A 610 -9.38 -12.84 0.27
CA VAL A 610 -8.65 -13.53 1.32
C VAL A 610 -7.67 -14.50 0.68
N LEU A 611 -6.40 -14.37 1.05
CA LEU A 611 -5.34 -15.28 0.65
C LEU A 611 -5.02 -16.22 1.82
N SER A 612 -5.24 -17.53 1.63
CA SER A 612 -4.94 -18.58 2.62
C SER A 612 -3.92 -19.57 2.08
N ASP A 613 -3.41 -20.45 2.96
CA ASP A 613 -2.52 -21.55 2.59
C ASP A 613 -1.30 -21.10 1.77
N VAL A 614 -0.74 -19.94 2.14
CA VAL A 614 0.41 -19.35 1.46
C VAL A 614 1.63 -20.22 1.72
N ARG A 615 2.18 -20.78 0.65
CA ARG A 615 3.40 -21.59 0.62
C ARG A 615 4.46 -20.82 -0.17
N LEU A 616 5.53 -20.43 0.51
CA LEU A 616 6.68 -19.76 -0.09
C LEU A 616 7.59 -20.79 -0.74
N ASP A 617 8.03 -20.54 -1.97
CA ASP A 617 8.94 -21.38 -2.76
C ASP A 617 8.69 -22.90 -2.68
N PRO A 618 7.45 -23.40 -2.86
CA PRO A 618 7.22 -24.84 -2.79
C PRO A 618 7.97 -25.55 -3.93
N GLU A 619 8.61 -26.68 -3.64
CA GLU A 619 9.31 -27.50 -4.65
C GLU A 619 8.37 -27.94 -5.78
N THR A 620 7.08 -28.11 -5.46
CA THR A 620 6.03 -28.51 -6.39
C THR A 620 5.46 -27.37 -7.23
N PHE A 621 5.92 -26.12 -7.06
CA PHE A 621 5.33 -24.94 -7.70
C PHE A 621 5.13 -25.12 -9.22
N ASP A 622 6.18 -25.49 -9.94
CA ASP A 622 6.14 -25.61 -11.41
C ASP A 622 5.24 -26.78 -11.86
N ALA A 623 5.28 -27.89 -11.12
CA ALA A 623 4.44 -29.06 -11.40
C ALA A 623 2.96 -28.76 -11.16
N GLU A 624 2.62 -28.11 -10.05
CA GLU A 624 1.25 -27.69 -9.72
C GLU A 624 0.74 -26.65 -10.72
N LYS A 625 1.54 -25.64 -11.06
CA LYS A 625 1.21 -24.62 -12.06
C LYS A 625 0.96 -25.24 -13.43
N LYS A 626 1.84 -26.14 -13.89
CA LYS A 626 1.69 -26.85 -15.17
C LYS A 626 0.45 -27.74 -15.19
N ALA A 627 0.19 -28.49 -14.12
CA ALA A 627 -1.01 -29.31 -14.00
C ALA A 627 -2.29 -28.46 -14.05
N LEU A 628 -2.27 -27.28 -13.43
CA LEU A 628 -3.38 -26.34 -13.46
C LEU A 628 -3.63 -25.77 -14.86
N PHE A 629 -2.57 -25.45 -15.61
CA PHE A 629 -2.68 -24.94 -16.98
C PHE A 629 -3.35 -25.96 -17.91
N ALA A 630 -3.04 -27.25 -17.73
CA ALA A 630 -3.67 -28.36 -18.46
C ALA A 630 -5.14 -28.59 -18.05
N SER A 631 -5.54 -28.21 -16.83
CA SER A 631 -6.90 -28.41 -16.31
C SER A 631 -7.97 -27.67 -17.14
N PRO A 632 -9.25 -28.07 -17.09
CA PRO A 632 -10.34 -27.37 -17.78
C PRO A 632 -10.79 -26.08 -17.07
N GLN A 633 -10.13 -25.68 -15.98
CA GLN A 633 -10.55 -24.56 -15.15
C GLN A 633 -10.47 -23.23 -15.91
N THR A 634 -11.37 -22.31 -15.55
CA THR A 634 -11.28 -20.91 -15.97
C THR A 634 -10.14 -20.26 -15.20
N MET A 635 -9.27 -19.54 -15.90
CA MET A 635 -8.09 -18.94 -15.32
C MET A 635 -7.94 -17.49 -15.76
N VAL A 636 -7.34 -16.68 -14.89
CA VAL A 636 -7.00 -15.29 -15.16
C VAL A 636 -5.55 -15.01 -14.80
N ARG A 637 -4.97 -14.02 -15.47
CA ARG A 637 -3.63 -13.50 -15.22
C ARG A 637 -3.67 -11.99 -14.98
N ASP A 638 -2.86 -11.52 -14.03
CA ASP A 638 -2.61 -10.08 -13.89
C ASP A 638 -1.60 -9.59 -14.93
N THR A 639 -2.01 -8.65 -15.77
CA THR A 639 -1.18 -8.02 -16.80
C THR A 639 -1.00 -6.53 -16.52
N GLU A 640 -0.14 -5.86 -17.28
CA GLU A 640 -0.02 -4.40 -17.23
C GLU A 640 -1.33 -3.68 -17.60
N LYS A 641 -2.19 -4.32 -18.40
CA LYS A 641 -3.53 -3.82 -18.74
C LYS A 641 -4.60 -4.27 -17.73
N GLY A 642 -4.18 -4.89 -16.62
CA GLY A 642 -5.01 -5.49 -15.56
C GLY A 642 -5.36 -6.96 -15.81
N VAL A 643 -6.41 -7.44 -15.18
CA VAL A 643 -6.72 -8.88 -15.13
C VAL A 643 -7.29 -9.35 -16.47
N ARG A 644 -6.77 -10.44 -17.03
CA ARG A 644 -7.19 -11.00 -18.32
C ARG A 644 -7.43 -12.50 -18.24
N TYR A 645 -8.37 -13.00 -19.04
CA TYR A 645 -8.61 -14.43 -19.17
C TYR A 645 -7.44 -15.14 -19.87
N LEU A 646 -7.25 -16.42 -19.54
CA LEU A 646 -6.32 -17.32 -20.21
C LEU A 646 -7.06 -18.35 -21.05
N GLU A 647 -6.76 -18.40 -22.35
CA GLU A 647 -7.30 -19.39 -23.28
C GLU A 647 -6.32 -20.53 -23.52
N LYS A 648 -6.85 -21.73 -23.73
CA LYS A 648 -6.05 -22.91 -24.07
C LYS A 648 -5.57 -22.82 -25.52
N THR A 649 -4.30 -23.07 -25.74
CA THR A 649 -3.74 -23.25 -27.09
C THR A 649 -3.95 -24.70 -27.56
N PRO A 650 -3.89 -24.97 -28.88
CA PRO A 650 -3.96 -26.34 -29.43
C PRO A 650 -2.88 -27.27 -28.85
N GLU A 651 -1.72 -26.72 -28.47
CA GLU A 651 -0.58 -27.44 -27.90
C GLU A 651 -0.75 -27.73 -26.39
N GLY A 652 -1.83 -27.25 -25.76
CA GLY A 652 -2.17 -27.49 -24.36
C GLY A 652 -1.68 -26.44 -23.36
N ASP A 653 -0.99 -25.40 -23.85
CA ASP A 653 -0.56 -24.26 -23.03
C ASP A 653 -1.68 -23.23 -22.84
N ARG A 654 -1.43 -22.18 -22.04
CA ARG A 654 -2.37 -21.09 -21.80
C ARG A 654 -1.80 -19.77 -22.30
N LYS A 655 -2.54 -19.08 -23.16
CA LYS A 655 -2.21 -17.74 -23.67
C LYS A 655 -3.17 -16.69 -23.08
N VAL A 656 -2.63 -15.52 -22.76
CA VAL A 656 -3.44 -14.34 -22.38
C VAL A 656 -4.32 -13.92 -23.55
N THR A 657 -5.60 -13.70 -23.30
CA THR A 657 -6.50 -13.10 -24.29
C THR A 657 -6.21 -11.59 -24.37
N ASP A 658 -5.84 -11.12 -25.56
CA ASP A 658 -5.51 -9.70 -25.78
C ASP A 658 -6.73 -8.77 -25.68
N GLU A 659 -7.93 -9.30 -25.94
CA GLU A 659 -9.20 -8.56 -25.84
C GLU A 659 -9.98 -8.87 -24.55
N THR A 660 -10.47 -7.83 -23.87
CA THR A 660 -11.34 -7.98 -22.72
C THR A 660 -12.72 -8.45 -23.17
N LYS A 661 -13.21 -9.57 -22.62
CA LYS A 661 -14.57 -10.06 -22.89
C LYS A 661 -15.59 -9.20 -22.14
N LEU A 662 -16.13 -8.18 -22.79
CA LEU A 662 -17.02 -7.18 -22.20
C LEU A 662 -18.51 -7.39 -22.51
N SER A 663 -18.84 -8.38 -23.33
CA SER A 663 -20.23 -8.74 -23.65
C SER A 663 -20.56 -10.17 -23.24
N ARG A 664 -21.82 -10.41 -22.88
CA ARG A 664 -22.31 -11.72 -22.47
C ARG A 664 -23.79 -11.92 -22.77
N PHE A 665 -24.15 -13.14 -23.12
CA PHE A 665 -25.50 -13.58 -23.41
C PHE A 665 -25.96 -14.64 -22.40
N PHE A 666 -27.21 -14.52 -21.96
CA PHE A 666 -27.83 -15.37 -20.95
C PHE A 666 -29.19 -15.84 -21.44
N GLY A 667 -29.52 -17.09 -21.11
CA GLY A 667 -30.85 -17.64 -21.26
C GLY A 667 -31.60 -17.56 -19.94
N LEU A 668 -32.83 -17.10 -19.98
CA LEU A 668 -33.70 -17.00 -18.82
C LEU A 668 -34.94 -17.86 -19.08
N GLY A 669 -35.28 -18.68 -18.11
CA GLY A 669 -36.49 -19.51 -18.13
C GLY A 669 -37.17 -19.45 -16.78
N GLY A 670 -38.46 -19.71 -16.68
CA GLY A 670 -39.16 -19.70 -15.41
C GLY A 670 -40.66 -19.83 -15.54
N VAL A 671 -41.32 -19.95 -14.41
CA VAL A 671 -42.76 -19.86 -14.26
C VAL A 671 -43.04 -18.91 -13.12
N PHE A 672 -43.95 -17.98 -13.35
CA PHE A 672 -44.39 -17.00 -12.36
C PHE A 672 -45.89 -17.15 -12.12
N TYR A 673 -46.32 -17.14 -10.87
CA TYR A 673 -47.72 -17.15 -10.50
C TYR A 673 -48.00 -16.13 -9.38
N ASP A 674 -49.06 -15.38 -9.58
CA ASP A 674 -49.66 -14.43 -8.64
C ASP A 674 -51.18 -14.61 -8.74
N GLU A 675 -51.91 -14.41 -7.65
CA GLU A 675 -53.38 -14.50 -7.60
C GLU A 675 -54.08 -13.44 -8.47
N SER A 676 -53.38 -12.38 -8.90
CA SER A 676 -53.91 -11.42 -9.87
C SER A 676 -53.91 -11.95 -11.32
N LEU A 677 -53.43 -13.17 -11.56
CA LEU A 677 -53.35 -13.79 -12.88
C LEU A 677 -54.16 -15.09 -12.89
N ASP A 678 -54.96 -15.29 -13.94
CA ASP A 678 -55.79 -16.49 -14.08
C ASP A 678 -54.98 -17.78 -14.31
N TYR A 679 -53.72 -17.65 -14.72
CA TYR A 679 -52.81 -18.77 -15.01
C TYR A 679 -51.33 -18.40 -14.74
N PRO A 680 -50.48 -19.39 -14.40
CA PRO A 680 -49.04 -19.17 -14.31
C PRO A 680 -48.44 -18.69 -15.64
N LEU A 681 -47.65 -17.62 -15.59
CA LEU A 681 -46.94 -17.07 -16.75
C LEU A 681 -45.63 -17.83 -16.99
N PRO A 682 -45.48 -18.54 -18.12
CA PRO A 682 -44.18 -19.04 -18.52
C PRO A 682 -43.29 -17.86 -18.93
N LEU A 683 -42.13 -17.76 -18.29
CA LEU A 683 -41.10 -16.79 -18.63
C LEU A 683 -40.02 -17.53 -19.43
N LEU A 684 -39.89 -17.21 -20.71
CA LEU A 684 -38.75 -17.66 -21.52
C LEU A 684 -38.17 -16.46 -22.24
N GLY A 685 -36.87 -16.25 -22.08
CA GLY A 685 -36.24 -15.03 -22.56
C GLY A 685 -34.74 -15.11 -22.69
N VAL A 686 -34.20 -14.01 -23.18
CA VAL A 686 -32.79 -13.80 -23.40
C VAL A 686 -32.37 -12.49 -22.74
N TYR A 687 -31.17 -12.48 -22.20
CA TYR A 687 -30.55 -11.29 -21.66
C TYR A 687 -29.18 -11.10 -22.30
N TYR A 688 -28.98 -9.95 -22.92
CA TYR A 688 -27.72 -9.55 -23.54
C TYR A 688 -27.17 -8.35 -22.79
N LEU A 689 -25.88 -8.36 -22.48
CA LEU A 689 -25.17 -7.20 -21.96
C LEU A 689 -23.89 -6.98 -22.77
N ASP A 690 -23.55 -5.72 -23.00
CA ASP A 690 -22.29 -5.26 -23.57
C ASP A 690 -21.82 -4.01 -22.82
N LEU A 691 -20.60 -4.03 -22.29
CA LEU A 691 -20.01 -2.90 -21.57
C LEU A 691 -19.14 -1.99 -22.45
N ASP A 692 -18.91 -2.36 -23.71
CA ASP A 692 -18.05 -1.60 -24.62
C ASP A 692 -18.55 -1.68 -26.08
N VAL A 693 -19.79 -1.23 -26.25
CA VAL A 693 -20.47 -1.19 -27.54
C VAL A 693 -19.62 -0.42 -28.55
N LYS A 694 -19.23 -1.12 -29.62
CA LYS A 694 -18.39 -0.58 -30.71
C LYS A 694 -17.02 -0.04 -30.25
N LYS A 695 -16.47 -0.52 -29.12
CA LYS A 695 -15.17 -0.09 -28.58
C LYS A 695 -15.13 1.40 -28.21
N LYS A 696 -16.26 1.96 -27.74
CA LYS A 696 -16.44 3.38 -27.40
C LYS A 696 -16.64 3.64 -25.90
N GLY A 697 -16.62 2.62 -25.06
CA GLY A 697 -16.98 2.71 -23.63
C GLY A 697 -18.48 2.85 -23.36
N GLN A 698 -19.30 2.69 -24.41
CA GLN A 698 -20.76 2.73 -24.33
C GLN A 698 -21.30 1.40 -23.84
N GLN A 699 -22.35 1.42 -23.05
CA GLN A 699 -22.90 0.23 -22.42
C GLN A 699 -24.34 0.00 -22.88
N ALA A 700 -24.70 -1.25 -23.14
CA ALA A 700 -26.05 -1.65 -23.48
C ALA A 700 -26.43 -2.95 -22.76
N GLN A 701 -27.67 -3.03 -22.30
CA GLN A 701 -28.28 -4.28 -21.87
C GLN A 701 -29.69 -4.38 -22.41
N VAL A 702 -30.11 -5.59 -22.78
CA VAL A 702 -31.45 -5.89 -23.28
C VAL A 702 -31.90 -7.21 -22.69
N PHE A 703 -33.01 -7.18 -21.97
CA PHE A 703 -33.80 -8.33 -21.58
C PHE A 703 -35.05 -8.41 -22.44
N PHE A 704 -35.29 -9.57 -23.04
CA PHE A 704 -36.51 -9.87 -23.78
C PHE A 704 -37.06 -11.22 -23.34
N GLY A 705 -38.25 -11.22 -22.75
CA GLY A 705 -38.92 -12.40 -22.15
C GLY A 705 -40.30 -12.66 -22.73
N GLY A 706 -40.41 -12.73 -24.06
CA GLY A 706 -41.66 -12.99 -24.78
C GLY A 706 -42.63 -11.80 -24.75
N VAL A 707 -43.28 -11.58 -23.61
CA VAL A 707 -44.23 -10.47 -23.39
C VAL A 707 -43.62 -9.27 -22.68
N LEU A 708 -42.37 -9.37 -22.20
CA LEU A 708 -41.67 -8.30 -21.50
C LEU A 708 -40.41 -7.89 -22.26
N LEU A 709 -40.21 -6.58 -22.41
CA LEU A 709 -38.99 -5.97 -22.92
C LEU A 709 -38.47 -4.98 -21.87
N ALA A 710 -37.20 -5.09 -21.52
CA ALA A 710 -36.48 -4.08 -20.76
C ALA A 710 -35.11 -3.86 -21.41
N GLY A 711 -34.73 -2.61 -21.62
CA GLY A 711 -33.44 -2.29 -22.22
C GLY A 711 -32.90 -1.00 -21.67
N SER A 712 -31.58 -0.87 -21.66
CA SER A 712 -30.93 0.38 -21.31
C SER A 712 -29.63 0.55 -22.08
N PHE A 713 -29.37 1.78 -22.47
CA PHE A 713 -28.13 2.23 -23.10
C PHE A 713 -27.53 3.34 -22.26
N ASN A 714 -26.21 3.39 -22.12
CA ASN A 714 -25.52 4.37 -21.28
C ASN A 714 -24.21 4.83 -21.92
N GLU A 715 -24.00 6.14 -21.95
CA GLU A 715 -22.74 6.82 -22.24
C GLU A 715 -22.16 7.34 -20.91
N PRO A 716 -21.18 6.65 -20.31
CA PRO A 716 -20.64 7.03 -19.01
C PRO A 716 -19.88 8.36 -19.01
N LYS A 717 -19.48 8.88 -20.18
CA LYS A 717 -18.73 10.13 -20.32
C LYS A 717 -19.27 10.98 -21.46
N LEU A 718 -20.36 11.69 -21.22
CA LEU A 718 -20.88 12.62 -22.19
C LEU A 718 -19.83 13.71 -22.49
N PHE A 719 -19.35 13.75 -23.73
CA PHE A 719 -18.30 14.66 -24.23
C PHE A 719 -17.00 14.63 -23.40
N GLY A 720 -16.65 13.48 -22.81
CA GLY A 720 -15.44 13.33 -21.99
C GLY A 720 -15.54 13.92 -20.58
N SER A 721 -16.72 14.42 -20.18
CA SER A 721 -16.97 14.95 -18.83
C SER A 721 -17.28 13.85 -17.80
N THR A 722 -17.49 14.25 -16.54
CA THR A 722 -18.01 13.37 -15.47
C THR A 722 -19.52 13.15 -15.55
N VAL A 723 -20.21 13.73 -16.54
CA VAL A 723 -21.65 13.55 -16.74
C VAL A 723 -21.89 12.24 -17.50
N ASP A 724 -22.79 11.40 -16.98
CA ASP A 724 -23.31 10.23 -17.69
C ASP A 724 -24.69 10.52 -18.30
N LEU A 725 -24.94 9.94 -19.47
CA LEU A 725 -26.20 10.02 -20.19
C LEU A 725 -26.72 8.61 -20.48
N GLY A 726 -27.90 8.29 -19.95
CA GLY A 726 -28.53 7.00 -20.08
C GLY A 726 -29.90 7.10 -20.75
N ALA A 727 -30.32 6.03 -21.43
CA ALA A 727 -31.66 5.86 -21.96
C ALA A 727 -32.18 4.49 -21.57
N ASP A 728 -33.38 4.43 -20.99
CA ASP A 728 -34.01 3.18 -20.58
C ASP A 728 -35.36 3.00 -21.29
N VAL A 729 -35.71 1.77 -21.61
CA VAL A 729 -37.02 1.39 -22.14
C VAL A 729 -37.57 0.20 -21.38
N PHE A 730 -38.87 0.22 -21.12
CA PHE A 730 -39.60 -0.87 -20.49
C PHE A 730 -40.97 -1.02 -21.14
N GLY A 731 -41.39 -2.25 -21.40
CA GLY A 731 -42.71 -2.54 -21.96
C GLY A 731 -43.19 -3.94 -21.62
N ILE A 732 -44.50 -4.05 -21.43
CA ILE A 732 -45.21 -5.32 -21.29
C ILE A 732 -46.32 -5.38 -22.35
N ALA A 733 -46.39 -6.49 -23.09
CA ALA A 733 -47.32 -6.67 -24.19
C ALA A 733 -48.75 -7.06 -23.73
N VAL A 734 -48.87 -7.62 -22.51
CA VAL A 734 -50.14 -8.04 -21.90
C VAL A 734 -50.71 -6.95 -20.99
N ARG A 735 -52.03 -6.80 -20.98
CA ARG A 735 -52.74 -5.93 -20.02
C ARG A 735 -52.93 -6.68 -18.70
N GLY A 736 -52.61 -6.05 -17.60
CA GLY A 736 -53.01 -6.51 -16.27
C GLY A 736 -54.37 -5.95 -15.89
N THR A 737 -55.14 -6.68 -15.08
CA THR A 737 -56.42 -6.21 -14.55
C THR A 737 -56.19 -5.52 -13.20
N ASP A 738 -56.67 -4.29 -13.08
CA ASP A 738 -56.68 -3.53 -11.83
C ASP A 738 -58.09 -3.52 -11.23
N VAL A 739 -58.25 -4.00 -10.01
CA VAL A 739 -59.53 -4.05 -9.28
C VAL A 739 -59.35 -3.32 -7.95
N PRO A 740 -60.20 -2.33 -7.61
CA PRO A 740 -60.08 -1.64 -6.34
C PRO A 740 -60.67 -2.49 -5.22
N TYR A 741 -60.21 -2.22 -4.01
CA TYR A 741 -60.75 -2.81 -2.79
C TYR A 741 -61.41 -1.71 -1.96
N GLN A 742 -62.64 -1.95 -1.52
CA GLN A 742 -63.37 -1.07 -0.59
C GLN A 742 -63.77 -1.89 0.63
N ASP A 743 -63.42 -1.42 1.83
CA ASP A 743 -63.66 -2.12 3.11
C ASP A 743 -63.20 -3.59 3.16
N GLY A 744 -62.18 -3.95 2.37
CA GLY A 744 -61.64 -5.31 2.28
C GLY A 744 -62.35 -6.22 1.28
N GLU A 745 -63.33 -5.73 0.53
CA GLU A 745 -63.98 -6.46 -0.56
C GLU A 745 -63.51 -5.96 -1.93
N LYS A 746 -63.34 -6.89 -2.88
CA LYS A 746 -63.04 -6.56 -4.28
C LYS A 746 -64.29 -5.94 -4.92
N VAL A 747 -64.12 -4.82 -5.60
CA VAL A 747 -65.21 -4.18 -6.37
C VAL A 747 -64.99 -4.46 -7.85
N ASP A 748 -65.34 -5.67 -8.29
CA ASP A 748 -65.10 -6.14 -9.67
C ASP A 748 -65.81 -5.26 -10.72
N ALA A 749 -66.92 -4.62 -10.35
CA ALA A 749 -67.65 -3.63 -11.16
C ALA A 749 -66.76 -2.45 -11.62
N GLU A 750 -65.69 -2.13 -10.90
CA GLU A 750 -64.73 -1.07 -11.24
C GLU A 750 -63.39 -1.61 -11.78
N ALA A 751 -63.37 -2.85 -12.26
CA ALA A 751 -62.19 -3.48 -12.84
C ALA A 751 -61.78 -2.75 -14.13
N VAL A 752 -60.47 -2.51 -14.31
CA VAL A 752 -59.93 -1.88 -15.52
C VAL A 752 -58.67 -2.61 -15.96
N LYS A 753 -58.63 -3.05 -17.22
CA LYS A 753 -57.42 -3.60 -17.83
C LYS A 753 -56.48 -2.46 -18.20
N SER A 754 -55.19 -2.56 -17.88
CA SER A 754 -54.20 -1.56 -18.25
C SER A 754 -52.85 -2.16 -18.68
N ARG A 755 -52.14 -1.45 -19.57
CA ARG A 755 -50.74 -1.73 -19.91
C ARG A 755 -49.93 -0.44 -19.94
N SER A 756 -48.62 -0.58 -19.80
CA SER A 756 -47.71 0.56 -19.85
C SER A 756 -46.45 0.28 -20.66
N PHE A 757 -46.06 1.26 -21.45
CA PHE A 757 -44.75 1.34 -22.09
C PHE A 757 -44.08 2.61 -21.58
N ALA A 758 -42.82 2.54 -21.20
CA ALA A 758 -42.07 3.67 -20.67
C ALA A 758 -40.72 3.80 -21.38
N ALA A 759 -40.32 5.03 -21.65
CA ALA A 759 -39.00 5.41 -22.10
C ALA A 759 -38.48 6.55 -21.22
N ASN A 760 -37.25 6.44 -20.74
CA ASN A 760 -36.61 7.43 -19.88
C ASN A 760 -35.29 7.87 -20.48
N LEU A 761 -35.01 9.16 -20.37
CA LEU A 761 -33.68 9.74 -20.56
C LEU A 761 -33.15 10.17 -19.20
N ASN A 762 -31.96 9.74 -18.85
CA ASN A 762 -31.33 9.98 -17.56
C ASN A 762 -30.02 10.75 -17.76
N VAL A 763 -29.79 11.77 -16.95
CA VAL A 763 -28.50 12.47 -16.87
C VAL A 763 -28.00 12.41 -15.44
N GLY A 764 -26.73 12.05 -15.25
CA GLY A 764 -26.14 11.87 -13.92
C GLY A 764 -24.81 12.61 -13.79
N THR A 765 -24.51 13.13 -12.60
CA THR A 765 -23.20 13.71 -12.30
C THR A 765 -22.75 13.34 -10.89
N PRO A 766 -21.50 12.85 -10.71
CA PRO A 766 -20.93 12.63 -9.39
C PRO A 766 -20.55 13.98 -8.77
N VAL A 767 -21.11 14.29 -7.60
CA VAL A 767 -20.76 15.51 -6.83
C VAL A 767 -19.73 15.21 -5.74
N GLY A 768 -19.41 13.93 -5.53
CA GLY A 768 -18.35 13.46 -4.66
C GLY A 768 -18.03 11.99 -4.95
N ARG A 769 -17.08 11.42 -4.20
CA ARG A 769 -16.68 10.01 -4.37
C ARG A 769 -17.85 9.05 -4.18
N HIS A 770 -18.68 9.34 -3.17
CA HIS A 770 -19.77 8.46 -2.75
C HIS A 770 -21.15 9.04 -3.04
N VAL A 771 -21.25 10.17 -3.74
CA VAL A 771 -22.53 10.86 -3.97
C VAL A 771 -22.74 11.11 -5.45
N LYS A 772 -23.92 10.76 -5.96
CA LYS A 772 -24.36 11.04 -7.33
C LYS A 772 -25.70 11.76 -7.33
N LEU A 773 -25.81 12.80 -8.15
CA LEU A 773 -27.08 13.45 -8.48
C LEU A 773 -27.51 13.02 -9.88
N SER A 774 -28.80 12.76 -10.07
CA SER A 774 -29.35 12.38 -11.36
C SER A 774 -30.66 13.13 -11.64
N GLY A 775 -30.90 13.45 -12.91
CA GLY A 775 -32.17 13.93 -13.43
C GLY A 775 -32.72 12.94 -14.46
N THR A 776 -34.03 12.74 -14.46
CA THR A 776 -34.73 11.86 -15.39
C THR A 776 -35.86 12.62 -16.08
N VAL A 777 -35.88 12.56 -17.41
CA VAL A 777 -37.04 12.93 -18.24
C VAL A 777 -37.68 11.65 -18.76
N GLY A 778 -38.89 11.36 -18.33
CA GLY A 778 -39.61 10.13 -18.65
C GLY A 778 -40.85 10.39 -19.47
N VAL A 779 -41.19 9.44 -20.33
CA VAL A 779 -42.45 9.39 -21.05
C VAL A 779 -43.01 7.98 -20.93
N SER A 780 -44.25 7.85 -20.47
CA SER A 780 -44.93 6.56 -20.45
C SER A 780 -46.31 6.63 -21.09
N TYR A 781 -46.61 5.71 -21.99
CA TYR A 781 -47.96 5.53 -22.52
C TYR A 781 -48.75 4.61 -21.60
N ARG A 782 -49.94 5.05 -21.19
CA ARG A 782 -50.92 4.27 -20.43
C ARG A 782 -52.11 4.01 -21.33
N ASP A 783 -52.41 2.74 -21.52
CA ASP A 783 -53.54 2.26 -22.31
C ASP A 783 -54.47 1.46 -21.40
N TYR A 784 -55.76 1.76 -21.50
CA TYR A 784 -56.84 1.24 -20.67
C TYR A 784 -57.88 0.53 -21.52
N ALA A 785 -58.55 -0.47 -20.93
CA ALA A 785 -59.66 -1.18 -21.51
C ALA A 785 -60.61 -1.68 -20.41
N GLU A 786 -61.87 -1.90 -20.76
CA GLU A 786 -62.84 -2.59 -19.91
C GLU A 786 -62.35 -4.02 -19.61
N ALA A 787 -62.55 -4.44 -18.36
CA ALA A 787 -62.43 -5.84 -17.94
C ALA A 787 -63.77 -6.56 -18.15
N ASP A 788 -63.79 -7.87 -17.89
CA ASP A 788 -64.97 -8.70 -18.23
C ASP A 788 -66.15 -8.39 -17.28
N ASP A 789 -65.86 -7.94 -16.05
CA ASP A 789 -66.84 -7.60 -15.01
C ASP A 789 -67.06 -6.08 -14.84
N THR A 790 -66.47 -5.24 -15.70
CA THR A 790 -66.64 -3.77 -15.60
C THR A 790 -68.11 -3.40 -15.82
N ASP A 791 -68.69 -2.64 -14.89
CA ASP A 791 -70.05 -2.12 -15.01
C ASP A 791 -70.13 -1.19 -16.24
N PRO A 792 -71.09 -1.38 -17.17
CA PRO A 792 -71.29 -0.47 -18.30
C PRO A 792 -71.52 1.00 -17.91
N ALA A 793 -71.92 1.28 -16.66
CA ALA A 793 -72.06 2.63 -16.11
C ALA A 793 -70.73 3.23 -15.61
N PHE A 794 -69.66 2.43 -15.47
CA PHE A 794 -68.34 2.88 -15.06
C PHE A 794 -67.53 3.40 -16.26
N ALA A 795 -67.25 4.70 -16.29
CA ALA A 795 -66.43 5.28 -17.34
C ALA A 795 -64.95 4.94 -17.13
N ILE A 796 -64.32 4.19 -18.04
CA ILE A 796 -62.87 3.89 -17.94
C ILE A 796 -62.01 5.15 -18.22
N PRO A 797 -60.79 5.23 -17.64
CA PRO A 797 -59.87 6.33 -17.92
C PRO A 797 -59.46 6.41 -19.40
N SER A 798 -59.26 7.62 -19.90
CA SER A 798 -58.74 7.83 -21.26
C SER A 798 -57.27 7.42 -21.37
N ASP A 799 -56.91 6.77 -22.48
CA ASP A 799 -55.53 6.55 -22.89
C ASP A 799 -54.74 7.87 -22.94
N HIS A 800 -53.53 7.86 -22.37
CA HIS A 800 -52.72 9.07 -22.27
C HIS A 800 -51.23 8.78 -22.16
N TRP A 801 -50.45 9.81 -22.48
CA TRP A 801 -49.04 9.86 -22.13
C TRP A 801 -48.88 10.51 -20.76
N VAL A 802 -47.92 10.02 -19.98
CA VAL A 802 -47.44 10.66 -18.75
C VAL A 802 -46.03 11.15 -19.03
N TYR A 803 -45.83 12.45 -18.91
CA TYR A 803 -44.52 13.09 -18.93
C TYR A 803 -44.01 13.22 -17.50
N ARG A 804 -42.76 12.83 -17.25
CA ARG A 804 -42.14 12.84 -15.93
C ARG A 804 -40.86 13.67 -15.94
N LEU A 805 -40.69 14.46 -14.89
CA LEU A 805 -39.42 15.08 -14.54
C LEU A 805 -39.07 14.66 -13.11
N GLU A 806 -37.96 13.94 -12.92
CA GLU A 806 -37.52 13.47 -11.60
C GLU A 806 -36.07 13.88 -11.31
N GLY A 807 -35.81 14.30 -10.06
CA GLY A 807 -34.48 14.43 -9.49
C GLY A 807 -34.20 13.31 -8.48
N ARG A 808 -32.95 12.83 -8.43
CA ARG A 808 -32.47 11.80 -7.51
C ARG A 808 -31.11 12.19 -6.92
N ALA A 809 -30.91 11.86 -5.65
CA ALA A 809 -29.62 11.86 -4.99
C ALA A 809 -29.35 10.47 -4.39
N ALA A 810 -28.15 9.94 -4.56
CA ALA A 810 -27.73 8.65 -4.01
C ALA A 810 -26.38 8.77 -3.30
N TRP A 811 -26.25 8.13 -2.15
CA TRP A 811 -25.03 7.99 -1.38
C TRP A 811 -24.76 6.53 -1.00
N ASP A 812 -23.52 6.08 -1.18
CA ASP A 812 -23.13 4.67 -0.96
C ASP A 812 -21.76 4.51 -0.29
N TRP A 813 -21.71 3.87 0.88
CA TRP A 813 -20.45 3.63 1.60
C TRP A 813 -20.50 2.43 2.55
N GLN A 814 -19.57 1.49 2.39
CA GLN A 814 -19.36 0.32 3.25
C GLN A 814 -20.66 -0.43 3.56
N GLY A 815 -21.43 -0.77 2.53
CA GLY A 815 -22.69 -1.50 2.63
C GLY A 815 -23.89 -0.64 3.01
N TRP A 816 -23.69 0.63 3.37
CA TRP A 816 -24.78 1.59 3.53
C TRP A 816 -25.18 2.19 2.19
N ALA A 817 -26.48 2.39 2.00
CA ALA A 817 -27.05 3.05 0.84
C ALA A 817 -28.17 4.00 1.29
N LEU A 818 -28.06 5.27 0.92
CA LEU A 818 -29.11 6.28 1.13
C LEU A 818 -29.48 6.85 -0.23
N SER A 819 -30.77 6.88 -0.55
CA SER A 819 -31.23 7.57 -1.76
C SER A 819 -32.51 8.37 -1.50
N GLY A 820 -32.63 9.49 -2.22
CA GLY A 820 -33.81 10.34 -2.22
C GLY A 820 -34.24 10.63 -3.65
N ARG A 821 -35.55 10.69 -3.90
CA ARG A 821 -36.13 11.04 -5.21
C ARG A 821 -37.34 11.95 -5.06
N TYR A 822 -37.51 12.82 -6.03
CA TYR A 822 -38.69 13.68 -6.16
C TYR A 822 -39.05 13.82 -7.64
N GLY A 823 -40.30 13.52 -7.98
CA GLY A 823 -40.80 13.49 -9.34
C GLY A 823 -42.08 14.28 -9.52
N TRP A 824 -42.13 15.08 -10.58
CA TRP A 824 -43.32 15.73 -11.11
C TRP A 824 -43.80 14.98 -12.35
N ASN A 825 -45.12 14.80 -12.47
CA ASN A 825 -45.73 14.04 -13.56
C ASN A 825 -46.93 14.81 -14.12
N LYS A 826 -47.11 14.76 -15.44
CA LYS A 826 -48.24 15.37 -16.14
C LYS A 826 -48.82 14.45 -17.20
N ARG A 827 -50.13 14.35 -17.25
CA ARG A 827 -50.87 13.58 -18.26
C ARG A 827 -51.14 14.42 -19.49
N SER A 828 -51.06 13.81 -20.68
CA SER A 828 -51.42 14.47 -21.94
C SER A 828 -52.93 14.63 -22.12
N ARG A 829 -53.72 13.79 -21.43
CA ARG A 829 -55.18 13.74 -21.50
C ARG A 829 -55.70 13.32 -20.13
N TRP A 830 -56.77 13.97 -19.66
CA TRP A 830 -57.37 13.74 -18.35
C TRP A 830 -58.87 13.99 -18.41
N ASP A 831 -59.58 13.05 -19.04
CA ASP A 831 -61.04 13.09 -19.14
C ASP A 831 -61.67 12.57 -17.83
N ALA A 832 -62.93 12.94 -17.56
CA ALA A 832 -63.66 12.42 -16.42
C ALA A 832 -63.85 10.90 -16.52
N TRP A 833 -63.61 10.17 -15.43
CA TRP A 833 -63.68 8.71 -15.36
C TRP A 833 -64.23 8.25 -14.00
N GLY A 834 -64.67 7.00 -13.94
CA GLY A 834 -65.38 6.40 -12.82
C GLY A 834 -66.88 6.71 -12.82
N TYR A 835 -67.56 6.43 -11.71
CA TYR A 835 -68.96 6.81 -11.52
C TYR A 835 -69.13 8.33 -11.35
N ALA A 836 -70.35 8.82 -11.55
CA ALA A 836 -70.68 10.22 -11.28
C ALA A 836 -70.36 10.58 -9.82
N GLY A 837 -69.55 11.62 -9.60
CA GLY A 837 -69.09 12.02 -8.27
C GLY A 837 -67.85 11.26 -7.76
N ASN A 838 -67.09 10.58 -8.64
CA ASN A 838 -65.86 9.89 -8.31
C ASN A 838 -64.88 10.77 -7.48
N PRO A 839 -64.59 10.42 -6.21
CA PRO A 839 -63.68 11.21 -5.35
C PRO A 839 -62.21 11.12 -5.79
N GLU A 840 -61.86 10.13 -6.60
CA GLU A 840 -60.51 9.96 -7.14
C GLU A 840 -60.23 10.87 -8.35
N TRP A 841 -61.27 11.45 -8.96
CA TRP A 841 -61.15 12.36 -10.09
C TRP A 841 -61.34 13.82 -9.68
N ASP A 842 -60.41 14.68 -10.11
CA ASP A 842 -60.49 16.13 -10.03
C ASP A 842 -59.80 16.74 -11.27
N PRO A 843 -60.29 17.85 -11.86
CA PRO A 843 -59.67 18.48 -13.02
C PRO A 843 -58.18 18.82 -12.84
N GLY A 844 -57.73 19.13 -11.62
CA GLY A 844 -56.35 19.45 -11.28
C GLY A 844 -55.45 18.23 -11.05
N LYS A 845 -55.99 17.00 -11.02
CA LYS A 845 -55.22 15.74 -10.89
C LYS A 845 -54.60 15.27 -12.21
N ASP A 846 -54.64 16.08 -13.26
CA ASP A 846 -53.85 15.86 -14.49
C ASP A 846 -52.34 15.91 -14.22
N THR A 847 -51.96 16.50 -13.08
CA THR A 847 -50.59 16.71 -12.62
C THR A 847 -50.42 16.21 -11.19
N PHE A 848 -49.44 15.34 -10.95
CA PHE A 848 -49.20 14.76 -9.63
C PHE A 848 -47.71 14.68 -9.30
N ARG A 849 -47.37 14.57 -8.03
CA ARG A 849 -45.97 14.44 -7.57
C ARG A 849 -45.78 13.15 -6.81
N THR A 850 -44.56 12.63 -6.88
CA THR A 850 -44.11 11.48 -6.11
C THR A 850 -42.79 11.81 -5.44
N TRP A 851 -42.55 11.25 -4.27
CA TRP A 851 -41.26 11.36 -3.61
C TRP A 851 -40.94 10.06 -2.88
N GLY A 852 -39.67 9.89 -2.55
CA GLY A 852 -39.27 8.76 -1.72
C GLY A 852 -37.87 8.91 -1.15
N VAL A 853 -37.66 8.33 0.02
CA VAL A 853 -36.37 8.21 0.70
C VAL A 853 -36.15 6.75 1.07
N GLN A 854 -34.95 6.24 0.83
CA GLN A 854 -34.58 4.86 1.13
C GLN A 854 -33.25 4.81 1.86
N LEU A 855 -33.19 4.05 2.95
CA LEU A 855 -31.96 3.68 3.66
C LEU A 855 -31.84 2.15 3.68
N ALA A 856 -30.69 1.62 3.28
CA ALA A 856 -30.42 0.18 3.33
C ALA A 856 -29.04 -0.14 3.88
N LYS A 857 -28.92 -1.32 4.49
CA LYS A 857 -27.68 -1.90 4.99
C LYS A 857 -27.66 -3.41 4.83
N ASP A 858 -26.57 -3.89 4.24
CA ASP A 858 -26.23 -5.31 4.18
C ASP A 858 -25.15 -5.66 5.20
N PHE A 859 -25.38 -6.73 5.96
CA PHE A 859 -24.41 -7.34 6.87
C PHE A 859 -24.00 -8.70 6.33
N HIS A 860 -22.70 -8.86 6.08
CA HIS A 860 -22.12 -10.12 5.62
C HIS A 860 -21.44 -10.83 6.79
N LEU A 861 -21.88 -12.04 7.06
CA LEU A 861 -21.44 -12.88 8.16
C LEU A 861 -20.69 -14.11 7.61
N PRO A 862 -19.89 -14.81 8.44
CA PRO A 862 -19.16 -16.00 8.02
C PRO A 862 -20.08 -17.08 7.42
N LYS A 863 -19.51 -17.93 6.56
CA LYS A 863 -20.22 -19.06 5.90
C LYS A 863 -21.40 -18.61 5.02
N PHE A 864 -21.23 -17.52 4.27
CA PHE A 864 -22.25 -16.97 3.34
C PHE A 864 -23.58 -16.58 4.01
N GLN A 865 -23.55 -16.31 5.31
CA GLN A 865 -24.69 -15.75 6.02
C GLN A 865 -24.83 -14.27 5.70
N ARG A 866 -26.07 -13.81 5.53
CA ARG A 866 -26.36 -12.41 5.19
C ARG A 866 -27.62 -11.94 5.87
N VAL A 867 -27.55 -10.77 6.51
CA VAL A 867 -28.72 -10.02 6.98
C VAL A 867 -28.85 -8.78 6.10
N LYS A 868 -30.04 -8.54 5.55
CA LYS A 868 -30.35 -7.29 4.85
C LYS A 868 -31.43 -6.53 5.59
N THR A 869 -31.26 -5.23 5.67
CA THR A 869 -32.24 -4.32 6.26
C THR A 869 -32.45 -3.14 5.34
N ALA A 870 -33.70 -2.75 5.13
CA ALA A 870 -34.03 -1.54 4.39
C ALA A 870 -35.27 -0.86 4.96
N VAL A 871 -35.30 0.46 4.86
CA VAL A 871 -36.46 1.30 5.18
C VAL A 871 -36.73 2.21 4.00
N ASN A 872 -37.95 2.20 3.49
CA ASN A 872 -38.42 3.05 2.41
C ASN A 872 -39.57 3.92 2.91
N TRP A 873 -39.47 5.23 2.75
CA TRP A 873 -40.56 6.16 2.98
C TRP A 873 -40.97 6.77 1.65
N LEU A 874 -42.22 6.60 1.27
CA LEU A 874 -42.74 6.94 -0.04
C LEU A 874 -43.98 7.82 0.14
N GLY A 875 -44.17 8.78 -0.76
CA GLY A 875 -45.39 9.58 -0.77
C GLY A 875 -45.76 10.08 -2.16
N THR A 876 -47.04 10.36 -2.33
CA THR A 876 -47.62 11.02 -3.50
C THR A 876 -48.35 12.29 -3.04
N SER A 877 -48.59 13.21 -3.98
CA SER A 877 -49.47 14.36 -3.74
C SER A 877 -50.29 14.64 -4.99
N ASN A 878 -51.57 14.96 -4.80
CA ASN A 878 -52.53 15.16 -5.89
C ASN A 878 -52.64 13.92 -6.80
N ALA A 879 -52.54 12.73 -6.20
CA ALA A 879 -52.66 11.46 -6.90
C ALA A 879 -54.12 10.99 -6.95
N ASP A 880 -54.39 10.17 -7.94
CA ASP A 880 -55.61 9.39 -8.13
C ASP A 880 -55.29 7.90 -8.03
N ARG A 881 -56.32 7.05 -8.07
CA ARG A 881 -56.22 5.59 -8.13
C ARG A 881 -55.01 5.10 -8.92
N PHE A 882 -54.75 5.59 -10.14
CA PHE A 882 -53.70 5.06 -11.02
C PHE A 882 -52.30 5.69 -10.83
N SER A 883 -52.16 6.71 -9.99
CA SER A 883 -50.90 7.38 -9.68
C SER A 883 -50.43 7.24 -8.22
N LYS A 884 -51.27 6.66 -7.35
CA LYS A 884 -50.93 6.24 -5.98
C LYS A 884 -49.80 5.20 -5.94
N ILE A 885 -49.17 5.07 -4.78
CA ILE A 885 -48.18 4.02 -4.51
C ILE A 885 -48.89 2.68 -4.65
N SER A 886 -48.37 1.80 -5.50
CA SER A 886 -48.86 0.43 -5.64
C SER A 886 -47.83 -0.54 -5.07
N PHE A 887 -48.32 -1.52 -4.31
CA PHE A 887 -47.52 -2.56 -3.69
C PHE A 887 -47.62 -3.83 -4.54
N GLY A 888 -46.99 -3.79 -5.72
CA GLY A 888 -46.97 -4.92 -6.66
C GLY A 888 -45.73 -5.82 -6.52
N PHE A 889 -45.62 -6.82 -7.38
CA PHE A 889 -44.52 -7.80 -7.34
C PHE A 889 -43.14 -7.20 -7.69
N PHE A 890 -43.10 -6.26 -8.63
CA PHE A 890 -41.86 -5.64 -9.11
C PHE A 890 -41.71 -4.21 -8.57
N GLY A 891 -40.50 -3.85 -8.11
CA GLY A 891 -40.16 -2.48 -7.70
C GLY A 891 -39.86 -2.29 -6.21
N SER A 892 -39.49 -1.07 -5.82
CA SER A 892 -39.06 -0.74 -4.45
C SER A 892 -40.21 -0.58 -3.44
N SER A 893 -41.45 -0.51 -3.91
CA SER A 893 -42.68 -0.49 -3.08
C SER A 893 -43.32 -1.87 -2.91
N SER A 894 -42.71 -2.94 -3.40
CA SER A 894 -43.28 -4.29 -3.26
C SER A 894 -43.45 -4.75 -1.81
N LEU A 895 -44.44 -5.60 -1.58
CA LEU A 895 -44.66 -6.32 -0.31
C LEU A 895 -44.79 -7.81 -0.57
N ARG A 896 -44.03 -8.62 0.18
CA ARG A 896 -44.04 -10.09 0.01
C ARG A 896 -45.46 -10.67 0.16
N GLY A 897 -45.90 -11.41 -0.86
CA GLY A 897 -47.17 -12.13 -0.85
C GLY A 897 -48.41 -11.29 -1.16
N PHE A 898 -48.30 -9.96 -1.27
CA PHE A 898 -49.41 -9.13 -1.73
C PHE A 898 -49.51 -9.20 -3.25
N SER A 899 -50.72 -9.45 -3.75
CA SER A 899 -50.98 -9.52 -5.19
C SER A 899 -50.92 -8.13 -5.82
N SER A 900 -50.49 -8.05 -7.07
CA SER A 900 -50.35 -6.77 -7.76
C SER A 900 -51.69 -6.03 -7.84
N GLY A 901 -51.71 -4.78 -7.35
CA GLY A 901 -52.91 -3.92 -7.36
C GLY A 901 -53.82 -4.04 -6.14
N SER A 902 -53.61 -5.02 -5.26
CA SER A 902 -54.46 -5.28 -4.06
C SER A 902 -54.37 -4.21 -2.97
N LEU A 903 -53.24 -3.51 -2.90
CA LEU A 903 -52.99 -2.46 -1.93
C LEU A 903 -52.47 -1.21 -2.64
N ARG A 904 -53.01 -0.06 -2.26
CA ARG A 904 -52.60 1.26 -2.72
C ARG A 904 -52.46 2.22 -1.54
N GLY A 905 -51.64 3.25 -1.72
CA GLY A 905 -51.43 4.27 -0.69
C GLY A 905 -50.98 5.61 -1.25
N GLU A 906 -51.32 6.68 -0.55
CA GLU A 906 -50.79 8.01 -0.79
C GLU A 906 -49.45 8.18 -0.06
N GLU A 907 -49.31 7.60 1.12
CA GLU A 907 -48.07 7.58 1.89
C GLU A 907 -47.80 6.18 2.42
N ALA A 908 -46.52 5.77 2.42
CA ALA A 908 -46.11 4.47 2.90
C ALA A 908 -44.73 4.49 3.55
N LEU A 909 -44.62 3.90 4.75
CA LEU A 909 -43.34 3.54 5.36
C LEU A 909 -43.20 2.02 5.32
N ILE A 910 -42.14 1.52 4.69
CA ILE A 910 -41.90 0.09 4.46
C ILE A 910 -40.56 -0.30 5.08
N GLY A 911 -40.57 -1.16 6.09
CA GLY A 911 -39.40 -1.86 6.62
C GLY A 911 -39.24 -3.23 5.97
N ARG A 912 -38.02 -3.61 5.65
CA ARG A 912 -37.69 -4.92 5.07
C ARG A 912 -36.55 -5.56 5.83
N LEU A 913 -36.69 -6.85 6.12
CA LEU A 913 -35.70 -7.69 6.77
C LEU A 913 -35.53 -8.98 5.98
N SER A 914 -34.29 -9.33 5.67
CA SER A 914 -33.98 -10.68 5.20
C SER A 914 -32.82 -11.30 5.97
N TYR A 915 -32.90 -12.61 6.16
CA TYR A 915 -31.82 -13.40 6.72
C TYR A 915 -31.65 -14.67 5.89
N GLY A 916 -30.47 -14.84 5.29
CA GLY A 916 -30.16 -16.01 4.47
C GLY A 916 -28.89 -16.70 4.92
N PHE A 917 -28.87 -18.02 4.78
CA PHE A 917 -27.74 -18.90 5.06
C PHE A 917 -27.63 -20.01 4.01
N VAL A 918 -26.47 -20.65 3.96
CA VAL A 918 -26.19 -21.74 3.01
C VAL A 918 -26.01 -23.05 3.77
N VAL A 919 -26.71 -24.09 3.30
CA VAL A 919 -26.60 -25.46 3.81
C VAL A 919 -25.66 -26.26 2.93
N GLY A 920 -24.50 -26.62 3.49
CA GLY A 920 -23.55 -27.57 2.89
C GLY A 920 -23.00 -27.17 1.51
N ASP A 921 -23.00 -25.88 1.16
CA ASP A 921 -22.68 -25.30 -0.17
C ASP A 921 -23.68 -25.56 -1.32
N VAL A 922 -24.73 -26.34 -1.06
CA VAL A 922 -25.64 -26.83 -2.13
C VAL A 922 -26.88 -25.96 -2.28
N PHE A 923 -27.44 -25.52 -1.15
CA PHE A 923 -28.72 -24.83 -1.13
C PHE A 923 -28.64 -23.61 -0.22
N ARG A 924 -29.11 -22.46 -0.71
CA ARG A 924 -29.32 -21.25 0.08
C ARG A 924 -30.79 -21.20 0.49
N LEU A 925 -31.05 -20.97 1.77
CA LEU A 925 -32.37 -20.62 2.29
C LEU A 925 -32.33 -19.19 2.79
N GLU A 926 -33.37 -18.41 2.50
CA GLU A 926 -33.53 -17.05 2.97
C GLU A 926 -34.95 -16.83 3.49
N ALA A 927 -35.06 -16.35 4.72
CA ALA A 927 -36.31 -15.89 5.32
C ALA A 927 -36.48 -14.40 5.04
N LEU A 928 -37.69 -14.00 4.70
CA LEU A 928 -38.02 -12.67 4.20
C LEU A 928 -39.23 -12.14 4.97
N TYR A 929 -39.14 -10.89 5.42
CA TYR A 929 -40.25 -10.21 6.06
C TYR A 929 -40.28 -8.73 5.69
N ASP A 930 -41.44 -8.28 5.26
CA ASP A 930 -41.72 -6.87 4.98
C ASP A 930 -42.86 -6.39 5.87
N GLN A 931 -42.71 -5.18 6.41
CA GLN A 931 -43.75 -4.49 7.19
C GLN A 931 -43.97 -3.11 6.58
N ALA A 932 -45.19 -2.79 6.22
CA ALA A 932 -45.62 -1.47 5.76
C ALA A 932 -46.60 -0.82 6.74
N TRP A 933 -46.59 0.49 6.78
CA TRP A 933 -47.66 1.32 7.30
C TRP A 933 -48.12 2.24 6.19
N VAL A 934 -49.41 2.21 5.87
CA VAL A 934 -49.98 2.83 4.68
C VAL A 934 -51.08 3.81 5.07
N THR A 935 -51.08 4.98 4.42
CA THR A 935 -52.13 5.99 4.54
C THR A 935 -52.78 6.18 3.18
N ASP A 936 -54.11 6.12 3.15
CA ASP A 936 -54.96 6.30 1.98
C ASP A 936 -56.36 6.71 2.43
N GLU A 937 -56.75 7.96 2.18
CA GLU A 937 -58.03 8.49 2.65
C GLU A 937 -59.25 7.77 2.03
N PRO A 938 -59.31 7.50 0.71
CA PRO A 938 -60.44 6.79 0.09
C PRO A 938 -60.62 5.36 0.56
N SER A 939 -59.53 4.66 0.91
CA SER A 939 -59.60 3.31 1.50
C SER A 939 -59.75 3.33 3.03
N GLY A 940 -59.83 4.50 3.67
CA GLY A 940 -59.95 4.64 5.13
C GLY A 940 -58.68 4.28 5.91
N PHE A 941 -57.51 4.22 5.25
CA PHE A 941 -56.25 3.86 5.88
C PHE A 941 -55.54 5.08 6.46
N SER A 942 -55.13 4.98 7.73
CA SER A 942 -54.34 6.01 8.43
C SER A 942 -53.20 5.31 9.16
N TRP A 943 -52.00 5.32 8.56
CA TRP A 943 -50.83 4.57 9.03
C TRP A 943 -51.17 3.11 9.38
N THR A 944 -52.04 2.51 8.58
CA THR A 944 -52.56 1.16 8.80
C THR A 944 -51.48 0.12 8.47
N PRO A 945 -51.23 -0.86 9.36
CA PRO A 945 -50.16 -1.82 9.17
C PRO A 945 -50.53 -2.95 8.19
N PHE A 946 -49.62 -3.28 7.30
CA PHE A 946 -49.66 -4.43 6.39
C PHE A 946 -48.32 -5.15 6.42
N GLY A 947 -48.30 -6.48 6.27
CA GLY A 947 -47.06 -7.22 6.47
C GLY A 947 -47.05 -8.54 5.73
N GLY A 948 -45.91 -8.87 5.15
CA GLY A 948 -45.72 -10.03 4.27
C GLY A 948 -44.53 -10.87 4.73
N ALA A 949 -44.67 -12.19 4.71
CA ALA A 949 -43.59 -13.12 5.01
C ALA A 949 -43.32 -14.04 3.83
N GLY A 950 -42.07 -14.44 3.65
CA GLY A 950 -41.70 -15.33 2.56
C GLY A 950 -40.43 -16.14 2.82
N ILE A 951 -40.22 -17.11 1.94
CA ILE A 951 -39.02 -17.92 1.87
C ILE A 951 -38.46 -17.87 0.45
N SER A 952 -37.14 -17.83 0.36
CA SER A 952 -36.42 -17.95 -0.90
C SER A 952 -35.42 -19.09 -0.83
N GLY A 953 -35.38 -19.91 -1.86
CA GLY A 953 -34.46 -21.02 -2.06
C GLY A 953 -33.61 -20.81 -3.30
N GLN A 954 -32.32 -21.11 -3.24
CA GLN A 954 -31.45 -21.10 -4.42
C GLN A 954 -30.55 -22.33 -4.45
N PHE A 955 -30.36 -22.95 -5.62
CA PHE A 955 -29.45 -24.07 -5.82
C PHE A 955 -28.92 -24.14 -7.26
N SER A 956 -27.84 -24.89 -7.47
CA SER A 956 -27.33 -25.20 -8.81
C SER A 956 -28.11 -26.38 -9.41
N GLY A 957 -28.81 -26.13 -10.51
CA GLY A 957 -29.54 -27.13 -11.28
C GLY A 957 -28.66 -27.82 -12.35
N PRO A 958 -29.24 -28.79 -13.08
CA PRO A 958 -28.55 -29.47 -14.17
C PRO A 958 -28.20 -28.50 -15.32
N TRP A 959 -27.28 -28.94 -16.19
CA TRP A 959 -26.87 -28.23 -17.41
C TRP A 959 -26.37 -26.79 -17.21
N SER A 960 -25.65 -26.54 -16.11
CA SER A 960 -25.08 -25.21 -15.80
C SER A 960 -26.18 -24.16 -15.65
N THR A 961 -27.16 -24.45 -14.79
CA THR A 961 -28.30 -23.57 -14.52
C THR A 961 -28.30 -23.18 -13.05
N LEU A 962 -28.61 -21.92 -12.74
CA LEU A 962 -28.93 -21.48 -11.38
C LEU A 962 -30.45 -21.46 -11.22
N VAL A 963 -30.97 -22.10 -10.17
CA VAL A 963 -32.40 -22.18 -9.89
C VAL A 963 -32.71 -21.35 -8.65
N GLN A 964 -33.73 -20.50 -8.73
CA GLN A 964 -34.23 -19.71 -7.61
C GLN A 964 -35.74 -19.92 -7.47
N LEU A 965 -36.19 -20.17 -6.25
CA LEU A 965 -37.58 -20.30 -5.85
C LEU A 965 -37.89 -19.20 -4.83
N ASP A 966 -38.91 -18.40 -5.07
CA ASP A 966 -39.44 -17.44 -4.10
C ASP A 966 -40.90 -17.77 -3.81
N ALA A 967 -41.28 -17.83 -2.55
CA ALA A 967 -42.66 -17.99 -2.11
C ALA A 967 -42.99 -16.97 -1.01
N GLY A 968 -44.17 -16.35 -1.05
CA GLY A 968 -44.58 -15.36 -0.06
C GLY A 968 -46.09 -15.32 0.15
N LEU A 969 -46.49 -14.87 1.34
CA LEU A 969 -47.88 -14.70 1.76
C LEU A 969 -48.04 -13.48 2.69
N PRO A 970 -49.17 -12.77 2.64
CA PRO A 970 -49.51 -11.74 3.62
C PRO A 970 -49.66 -12.37 5.00
N VAL A 971 -49.16 -11.75 6.05
CA VAL A 971 -49.28 -12.18 7.46
C VAL A 971 -49.92 -11.13 8.36
N VAL A 972 -49.95 -9.86 7.94
CA VAL A 972 -50.65 -8.76 8.61
C VAL A 972 -51.54 -8.05 7.57
N GLY A 973 -52.81 -7.80 7.91
CA GLY A 973 -53.80 -7.20 7.01
C GLY A 973 -54.83 -8.17 6.42
N ARG A 974 -54.74 -9.48 6.73
CA ARG A 974 -55.67 -10.52 6.24
C ARG A 974 -57.12 -10.30 6.69
N ASP A 975 -57.29 -9.76 7.89
CA ASP A 975 -58.57 -9.32 8.46
C ASP A 975 -59.21 -8.16 7.69
N ARG A 976 -58.47 -7.53 6.77
CA ARG A 976 -58.90 -6.43 5.91
C ARG A 976 -58.93 -6.84 4.43
N GLY A 977 -59.17 -8.12 4.15
CA GLY A 977 -59.32 -8.66 2.79
C GLY A 977 -58.01 -8.92 2.03
N GLN A 978 -56.85 -8.67 2.65
CA GLN A 978 -55.55 -8.89 2.00
C GLN A 978 -55.14 -10.36 2.10
N THR A 979 -55.67 -11.17 1.20
CA THR A 979 -55.25 -12.56 0.95
C THR A 979 -54.34 -12.61 -0.28
N GLY A 980 -53.38 -13.53 -0.29
CA GLY A 980 -52.44 -13.63 -1.40
C GLY A 980 -51.44 -14.77 -1.24
N PHE A 981 -51.01 -15.31 -2.37
CA PHE A 981 -49.89 -16.21 -2.49
C PHE A 981 -49.12 -15.90 -3.76
N VAL A 982 -47.82 -15.67 -3.62
CA VAL A 982 -46.93 -15.41 -4.76
C VAL A 982 -45.88 -16.50 -4.82
N LEU A 983 -45.73 -17.10 -6.01
CA LEU A 983 -44.73 -18.13 -6.28
C LEU A 983 -43.97 -17.79 -7.56
N SER A 984 -42.64 -17.79 -7.46
CA SER A 984 -41.76 -17.59 -8.59
C SER A 984 -40.71 -18.69 -8.64
N LEU A 985 -40.57 -19.33 -9.79
CA LEU A 985 -39.49 -20.29 -10.07
C LEU A 985 -38.71 -19.81 -11.30
N ASN A 986 -37.45 -19.45 -11.09
CA ASN A 986 -36.57 -18.87 -12.11
C ASN A 986 -35.35 -19.77 -12.37
N PHE A 987 -34.96 -19.85 -13.64
CA PHE A 987 -33.81 -20.57 -14.16
C PHE A 987 -32.94 -19.61 -14.94
N LEU A 988 -31.67 -19.47 -14.54
CA LEU A 988 -30.67 -18.70 -15.27
C LEU A 988 -29.64 -19.66 -15.88
N LYS A 989 -29.52 -19.63 -17.20
CA LYS A 989 -28.48 -20.33 -17.96
C LYS A 989 -27.47 -19.34 -18.51
N ILE A 990 -26.20 -19.60 -18.23
CA ILE A 990 -25.08 -18.80 -18.74
C ILE A 990 -24.48 -19.55 -19.94
N PHE A 991 -24.43 -18.91 -21.11
CA PHE A 991 -23.91 -19.51 -22.35
C PHE A 991 -22.41 -19.27 -22.52
#